data_AF-A0A5W3F1A2-F1
#
_entry.id   AF-A0A5W3F1A2-F1
#
_cell.length_a   1.000
_cell.length_b   1.000
_cell.length_c   1.000
_cell.angle_alpha   90.00
_cell.angle_beta   90.00
_cell.angle_gamma   90.00
#
_symmetry.space_group_name_H-M   'P 1'
#
loop_
_entity.id
_entity.type
_entity.pdbx_description
1 polymer ?
#
loop_
_entity_poly.entity_id
_entity_poly.type
_entity_poly.pdbx_seq_one_letter_code
_entity_poly.pdbx_strand_id
1 'polypeptide(L)'
;MRKFKISAKRHALNYALSLAYGHQDFVRRNTGLTNDAHNDHYLINPEGVLSNNRHFIADSMAVYQPNGDATTEGQSLLIIGYCHMYIATKNQMWLEAAIHAWEAYATYYYAGQAIPDSPQRWICNWLVNGKEPVLADYPVHPTEPTHGGYKCVPVTFTNGRCQIPQGAPFFGEYLNNFFSAHRGHPTWGAVNADVQKIKESEDGLIDWSKVPDYLIVNPEKPYDVKAWVDWNTMLNDPTGYTPMWGGSTSKGPRYEPDWFVVWTGEKVQDGDVIESGLPDAQKGTVQLKDTSINGVYLINYASQVPVEHGGYLFDRNEPWHNRPVHTPLKGSVNQMGNAADAEVWFIDACYLLWRITGEPRYKAALDSVFYTAHEYTYIDAKDKFFRRSKLAETPFTDGISYDYKYPSTVEVAYSRDENGDIVFRSEEAVQNFMEQQAVRFRINSQSKLRVTYGGVCDNGDALACKVMVDINPVKADTEEVNWYGCTLPGSTSMEVEQHDIDLGHLARMTNPANGEDYIIADARACSDYGGCTWQEKFENNIYDGRSGTIVEALFPNDDAGFIIGFWLTDAGVAPPQSIVYRADADFNFRFEDTDKWRWWWMLPATNGEWKQVIIRPEDATLSGYQPDHDTDVEPKPAAPNYTTIDQVTILPDSAVENAHFSWYCVNDVPPLFNADDGWTLTFRIVIRGGSAFTGKVGDCTIKDYRLDSLAYCPGTIPFSNIYSEGTYQLGAWHGMPYPGYQYPFMYTIHTDDRYKDWLLNQIRFMHDSQTNYQTQIGELGPGCAAYIWNRWDNYSYGPADTWTTFHWGDGHPWAGYQPRAYNAAARCWYELVVRGKEVPPELVVYVENWAKWLVGFLDRFDNHTPNEFPTAPNKPVWVENDFTAHMCALWIAGSAYAAMAGCTVDGLDRIMDMGMKEMGDNFTVTDIPGKAINGAWSPWANPTTDNGQAFGFYTGEAMRAIGLYLLYKEHGAGHDIYRDLAIPDHTTASLDITFTIPDDPLETN
;
A
#
# COMPACT_ATOMS: atom_id res chain seq x y z
N MET A 1 0.23 -56.92 21.37
CA MET A 1 0.36 -55.45 21.26
C MET A 1 1.51 -55.00 20.36
N ARG A 2 2.80 -55.30 20.63
CA ARG A 2 3.93 -54.82 19.79
C ARG A 2 3.86 -55.24 18.30
N LYS A 3 3.50 -56.50 18.01
CA LYS A 3 3.29 -56.98 16.62
C LYS A 3 2.10 -56.28 15.92
N PHE A 4 1.04 -55.98 16.66
CA PHE A 4 -0.13 -55.27 16.15
C PHE A 4 0.20 -53.81 15.81
N LYS A 5 0.94 -53.10 16.67
CA LYS A 5 1.43 -51.73 16.41
C LYS A 5 2.36 -51.67 15.19
N ILE A 6 3.25 -52.66 15.01
CA ILE A 6 4.13 -52.75 13.83
C ILE A 6 3.32 -53.01 12.54
N SER A 7 2.30 -53.87 12.61
CA SER A 7 1.43 -54.16 11.46
C SER A 7 0.55 -52.96 11.07
N ALA A 8 -0.03 -52.27 12.06
CA ALA A 8 -0.86 -51.08 11.84
C ALA A 8 -0.04 -49.91 11.25
N LYS A 9 1.18 -49.67 11.76
CA LYS A 9 2.12 -48.69 11.22
C LYS A 9 2.47 -48.99 9.75
N ARG A 10 2.77 -50.25 9.42
CA ARG A 10 3.05 -50.64 8.02
C ARG A 10 1.83 -50.46 7.11
N HIS A 11 0.64 -50.73 7.60
CA HIS A 11 -0.61 -50.51 6.85
C HIS A 11 -0.82 -49.03 6.54
N ALA A 12 -0.69 -48.15 7.54
CA ALA A 12 -0.84 -46.70 7.36
C ALA A 12 0.16 -46.12 6.34
N LEU A 13 1.43 -46.52 6.41
CA LEU A 13 2.46 -46.09 5.45
C LEU A 13 2.14 -46.56 4.03
N ASN A 14 1.78 -47.84 3.85
CA ASN A 14 1.42 -48.37 2.54
C ASN A 14 0.19 -47.70 1.95
N TYR A 15 -0.80 -47.37 2.79
CA TYR A 15 -2.02 -46.68 2.38
C TYR A 15 -1.72 -45.27 1.86
N ALA A 16 -0.98 -44.47 2.64
CA ALA A 16 -0.57 -43.12 2.25
C ALA A 16 0.27 -43.12 0.96
N LEU A 17 1.21 -44.07 0.82
CA LEU A 17 1.97 -44.24 -0.43
C LEU A 17 1.07 -44.60 -1.62
N SER A 18 0.06 -45.45 -1.43
CA SER A 18 -0.88 -45.80 -2.49
C SER A 18 -1.64 -44.58 -2.99
N LEU A 19 -2.06 -43.67 -2.10
CA LEU A 19 -2.72 -42.42 -2.48
C LEU A 19 -1.75 -41.50 -3.25
N ALA A 20 -0.53 -41.32 -2.75
CA ALA A 20 0.46 -40.47 -3.42
C ALA A 20 0.81 -40.98 -4.84
N TYR A 21 1.14 -42.26 -4.99
CA TYR A 21 1.47 -42.80 -6.31
C TYR A 21 0.25 -42.85 -7.24
N GLY A 22 -0.94 -43.14 -6.71
CA GLY A 22 -2.18 -43.09 -7.48
C GLY A 22 -2.48 -41.68 -8.00
N HIS A 23 -2.24 -40.65 -7.18
CA HIS A 23 -2.40 -39.26 -7.59
C HIS A 23 -1.31 -38.79 -8.55
N GLN A 24 -0.07 -39.26 -8.39
CA GLN A 24 0.97 -38.96 -9.36
C GLN A 24 0.66 -39.53 -10.74
N ASP A 25 0.07 -40.72 -10.79
CA ASP A 25 -0.38 -41.30 -12.05
C ASP A 25 -1.57 -40.50 -12.64
N PHE A 26 -2.44 -39.92 -11.80
CA PHE A 26 -3.43 -38.93 -12.25
C PHE A 26 -2.76 -37.71 -12.87
N VAL A 27 -1.80 -37.09 -12.18
CA VAL A 27 -1.07 -35.91 -12.69
C VAL A 27 -0.41 -36.20 -14.04
N ARG A 28 0.28 -37.35 -14.16
CA ARG A 28 0.91 -37.78 -15.42
C ARG A 28 -0.07 -37.93 -16.58
N ARG A 29 -1.24 -38.55 -16.34
CA ARG A 29 -2.29 -38.67 -17.38
C ARG A 29 -2.87 -37.32 -17.78
N ASN A 30 -2.85 -36.36 -16.87
CA ASN A 30 -3.41 -35.03 -17.06
C ASN A 30 -2.31 -33.97 -17.25
N THR A 31 -1.15 -34.39 -17.75
CA THR A 31 -0.11 -33.50 -18.23
C THR A 31 -0.12 -33.52 -19.76
N GLY A 32 -0.37 -32.39 -20.40
CA GLY A 32 -0.53 -32.35 -21.85
C GLY A 32 -0.86 -30.97 -22.41
N LEU A 33 -0.91 -30.89 -23.73
CA LEU A 33 -1.13 -29.64 -24.45
C LEU A 33 -2.62 -29.40 -24.68
N THR A 34 -3.15 -28.30 -24.15
CA THR A 34 -4.51 -27.85 -24.46
C THR A 34 -4.51 -27.03 -25.75
N ASN A 35 -5.18 -27.55 -26.79
CA ASN A 35 -5.43 -26.81 -28.05
C ASN A 35 -6.87 -26.35 -28.13
N ASP A 36 -7.80 -27.14 -27.61
CA ASP A 36 -9.22 -26.83 -27.52
C ASP A 36 -9.72 -27.13 -26.10
N ALA A 37 -10.10 -26.06 -25.39
CA ALA A 37 -10.57 -26.10 -24.01
C ALA A 37 -11.74 -27.06 -23.77
N HIS A 38 -12.58 -27.27 -24.79
CA HIS A 38 -13.77 -28.11 -24.72
C HIS A 38 -13.47 -29.60 -24.83
N ASN A 39 -12.27 -29.97 -25.30
CA ASN A 39 -11.87 -31.35 -25.58
C ASN A 39 -10.62 -31.80 -24.81
N ASP A 40 -9.67 -30.88 -24.58
CA ASP A 40 -8.37 -31.15 -23.98
C ASP A 40 -8.34 -30.71 -22.51
N HIS A 41 -8.55 -31.65 -21.58
CA HIS A 41 -8.64 -31.35 -20.15
C HIS A 41 -7.36 -31.73 -19.39
N TYR A 42 -6.34 -30.88 -19.52
CA TYR A 42 -5.06 -31.04 -18.82
C TYR A 42 -4.96 -30.12 -17.60
N LEU A 43 -4.25 -30.61 -16.59
CA LEU A 43 -3.98 -29.92 -15.33
C LEU A 43 -2.62 -29.22 -15.35
N ILE A 44 -1.62 -29.85 -15.99
CA ILE A 44 -0.27 -29.32 -16.15
C ILE A 44 0.06 -29.34 -17.64
N ASN A 45 0.65 -28.27 -18.17
CA ASN A 45 1.12 -28.27 -19.55
C ASN A 45 2.51 -28.91 -19.71
N PRO A 46 2.99 -29.20 -20.93
CA PRO A 46 4.29 -29.84 -21.14
C PRO A 46 5.47 -29.05 -20.54
N GLU A 47 5.34 -27.73 -20.44
CA GLU A 47 6.33 -26.83 -19.87
C GLU A 47 6.35 -26.83 -18.33
N GLY A 48 5.40 -27.51 -17.68
CA GLY A 48 5.35 -27.68 -16.23
C GLY A 48 4.52 -26.64 -15.48
N VAL A 49 3.77 -25.79 -16.19
CA VAL A 49 2.87 -24.81 -15.59
C VAL A 49 1.56 -25.47 -15.16
N LEU A 50 1.19 -25.28 -13.89
CA LEU A 50 -0.02 -25.82 -13.27
C LEU A 50 -1.20 -24.85 -13.47
N SER A 51 -2.24 -25.32 -14.16
CA SER A 51 -3.51 -24.59 -14.24
C SER A 51 -4.31 -24.71 -12.95
N ASN A 52 -5.10 -23.69 -12.64
CA ASN A 52 -6.00 -23.68 -11.49
C ASN A 52 -7.01 -24.84 -11.54
N ASN A 53 -7.55 -25.10 -12.73
CA ASN A 53 -8.56 -26.13 -12.99
C ASN A 53 -8.14 -27.02 -14.17
N ARG A 54 -8.42 -28.31 -14.05
CA ARG A 54 -8.29 -29.28 -15.15
C ARG A 54 -9.41 -29.11 -16.19
N HIS A 55 -10.63 -28.95 -15.70
CA HIS A 55 -11.88 -28.94 -16.46
C HIS A 55 -12.11 -27.61 -17.17
N PHE A 56 -12.98 -27.60 -18.18
CA PHE A 56 -13.48 -26.37 -18.80
C PHE A 56 -14.44 -25.64 -17.87
N ILE A 57 -14.34 -24.31 -17.79
CA ILE A 57 -15.13 -23.47 -16.88
C ILE A 57 -16.06 -22.49 -17.62
N ALA A 58 -15.54 -21.68 -18.54
CA ALA A 58 -16.32 -20.71 -19.31
C ALA A 58 -15.53 -20.21 -20.53
N ASP A 59 -16.27 -19.80 -21.58
CA ASP A 59 -15.69 -19.10 -22.74
C ASP A 59 -15.59 -17.58 -22.50
N SER A 60 -16.46 -17.01 -21.65
CA SER A 60 -16.58 -15.57 -21.43
C SER A 60 -16.36 -15.18 -19.97
N MET A 61 -15.68 -14.04 -19.78
CA MET A 61 -15.45 -13.43 -18.46
C MET A 61 -16.75 -13.08 -17.73
N ALA A 62 -17.83 -12.83 -18.48
CA ALA A 62 -19.14 -12.56 -17.90
C ALA A 62 -19.68 -13.74 -17.08
N VAL A 63 -19.23 -14.96 -17.37
CA VAL A 63 -19.69 -16.19 -16.71
C VAL A 63 -18.70 -16.59 -15.60
N TYR A 64 -17.41 -16.71 -15.94
CA TYR A 64 -16.39 -17.11 -14.98
C TYR A 64 -14.99 -16.65 -15.39
N GLN A 65 -13.99 -16.90 -14.55
CA GLN A 65 -12.59 -16.67 -14.86
C GLN A 65 -12.12 -17.45 -16.12
N PRO A 66 -11.07 -16.98 -16.82
CA PRO A 66 -10.51 -17.68 -17.97
C PRO A 66 -10.08 -19.11 -17.65
N ASN A 67 -10.32 -20.00 -18.61
CA ASN A 67 -9.92 -21.40 -18.51
C ASN A 67 -8.40 -21.59 -18.30
N GLY A 68 -7.60 -20.66 -18.83
CA GLY A 68 -6.14 -20.68 -18.80
C GLY A 68 -5.48 -20.20 -17.51
N ASP A 69 -6.23 -19.77 -16.49
CA ASP A 69 -5.66 -19.22 -15.26
C ASP A 69 -4.70 -20.22 -14.58
N ALA A 70 -3.40 -19.90 -14.56
CA ALA A 70 -2.37 -20.64 -13.85
C ALA A 70 -1.68 -19.72 -12.84
N THR A 71 -1.88 -19.99 -11.54
CA THR A 71 -1.48 -19.08 -10.46
C THR A 71 -0.13 -19.43 -9.86
N THR A 72 0.62 -18.42 -9.43
CA THR A 72 1.86 -18.59 -8.67
C THR A 72 1.66 -19.41 -7.39
N GLU A 73 0.53 -19.22 -6.72
CA GLU A 73 0.14 -19.89 -5.49
C GLU A 73 0.13 -21.41 -5.68
N GLY A 74 -0.58 -21.87 -6.72
CA GLY A 74 -0.68 -23.29 -7.05
C GLY A 74 0.69 -23.88 -7.41
N GLN A 75 1.47 -23.15 -8.20
CA GLN A 75 2.80 -23.58 -8.66
C GLN A 75 3.80 -23.72 -7.49
N SER A 76 3.87 -22.74 -6.59
CA SER A 76 4.70 -22.80 -5.38
C SER A 76 4.35 -24.00 -4.49
N LEU A 77 3.05 -24.23 -4.27
CA LEU A 77 2.58 -25.35 -3.46
C LEU A 77 2.89 -26.71 -4.11
N LEU A 78 2.83 -26.81 -5.45
CA LEU A 78 3.21 -28.01 -6.19
C LEU A 78 4.68 -28.39 -5.96
N ILE A 79 5.58 -27.39 -6.06
CA ILE A 79 7.01 -27.58 -5.82
C ILE A 79 7.27 -28.05 -4.40
N ILE A 80 6.66 -27.41 -3.40
CA ILE A 80 6.78 -27.80 -1.98
C ILE A 80 6.27 -29.23 -1.76
N GLY A 81 5.12 -29.58 -2.32
CA GLY A 81 4.54 -30.91 -2.21
C GLY A 81 5.47 -32.01 -2.72
N TYR A 82 6.04 -31.81 -3.90
CA TYR A 82 7.02 -32.73 -4.47
C TYR A 82 8.33 -32.79 -3.67
N CYS A 83 8.81 -31.67 -3.13
CA CYS A 83 9.97 -31.66 -2.25
C CYS A 83 9.74 -32.54 -1.01
N HIS A 84 8.59 -32.43 -0.34
CA HIS A 84 8.28 -33.26 0.83
C HIS A 84 8.12 -34.74 0.49
N MET A 85 7.55 -35.07 -0.67
CA MET A 85 7.51 -36.45 -1.15
C MET A 85 8.90 -37.01 -1.45
N TYR A 86 9.80 -36.21 -2.01
CA TYR A 86 11.19 -36.60 -2.17
C TYR A 86 11.88 -36.81 -0.82
N ILE A 87 11.71 -35.89 0.13
CA ILE A 87 12.32 -36.00 1.47
C ILE A 87 11.86 -37.29 2.17
N ALA A 88 10.57 -37.61 2.08
CA ALA A 88 9.97 -38.79 2.70
C ALA A 88 10.38 -40.11 2.04
N THR A 89 10.48 -40.15 0.71
CA THR A 89 10.63 -41.42 -0.03
C THR A 89 12.01 -41.64 -0.65
N LYS A 90 12.79 -40.56 -0.80
CA LYS A 90 14.05 -40.48 -1.56
C LYS A 90 13.92 -40.96 -3.02
N ASN A 91 12.71 -41.01 -3.55
CA ASN A 91 12.46 -41.40 -4.94
C ASN A 91 12.67 -40.21 -5.87
N GLN A 92 13.62 -40.37 -6.80
CA GLN A 92 14.08 -39.31 -7.71
C GLN A 92 12.97 -38.69 -8.57
N MET A 93 11.93 -39.45 -8.90
CA MET A 93 10.77 -38.97 -9.65
C MET A 93 10.15 -37.70 -9.04
N TRP A 94 10.08 -37.62 -7.72
CA TRP A 94 9.52 -36.45 -7.03
C TRP A 94 10.45 -35.24 -7.12
N LEU A 95 11.76 -35.45 -7.03
CA LEU A 95 12.73 -34.37 -7.19
C LEU A 95 12.74 -33.84 -8.62
N GLU A 96 12.70 -34.72 -9.62
CA GLU A 96 12.59 -34.32 -11.03
C GLU A 96 11.31 -33.51 -11.28
N ALA A 97 10.18 -33.91 -10.69
CA ALA A 97 8.93 -33.17 -10.80
C ALA A 97 8.99 -31.80 -10.08
N ALA A 98 9.63 -31.73 -8.90
CA ALA A 98 9.84 -30.46 -8.19
C ALA A 98 10.71 -29.49 -8.99
N ILE A 99 11.81 -30.00 -9.58
CA ILE A 99 12.71 -29.20 -10.42
C ILE A 99 11.95 -28.70 -11.65
N HIS A 100 11.23 -29.57 -12.36
CA HIS A 100 10.45 -29.17 -13.56
C HIS A 100 9.42 -28.09 -13.24
N ALA A 101 8.66 -28.24 -12.14
CA ALA A 101 7.71 -27.23 -11.70
C ALA A 101 8.38 -25.91 -11.29
N TRP A 102 9.58 -25.98 -10.69
CA TRP A 102 10.34 -24.78 -10.33
C TRP A 102 10.91 -24.05 -11.56
N GLU A 103 11.40 -24.77 -12.57
CA GLU A 103 11.85 -24.16 -13.84
C GLU A 103 10.70 -23.43 -14.51
N ALA A 104 9.49 -24.00 -14.50
CA ALA A 104 8.30 -23.36 -15.04
C ALA A 104 7.97 -22.07 -14.27
N TYR A 105 8.06 -22.10 -12.92
CA TYR A 105 7.88 -20.89 -12.10
C TYR A 105 8.86 -19.79 -12.51
N ALA A 106 10.16 -20.11 -12.46
CA ALA A 106 11.24 -19.17 -12.75
C ALA A 106 11.18 -18.62 -14.19
N THR A 107 10.76 -19.45 -15.16
CA THR A 107 10.76 -19.07 -16.57
C THR A 107 9.55 -18.22 -16.96
N TYR A 108 8.35 -18.58 -16.49
CA TYR A 108 7.11 -18.00 -16.99
C TYR A 108 6.49 -16.95 -16.07
N TYR A 109 6.65 -17.08 -14.75
CA TYR A 109 6.10 -16.11 -13.81
C TYR A 109 7.05 -14.94 -13.58
N TYR A 110 8.37 -15.15 -13.68
CA TYR A 110 9.38 -14.09 -13.78
C TYR A 110 9.79 -13.82 -15.24
N ALA A 111 8.85 -13.98 -16.19
CA ALA A 111 9.16 -13.92 -17.63
C ALA A 111 10.02 -12.71 -18.00
N GLY A 112 11.07 -12.97 -18.79
CA GLY A 112 12.01 -11.93 -19.23
C GLY A 112 13.05 -11.51 -18.19
N GLN A 113 13.05 -12.10 -16.99
CA GLN A 113 14.02 -11.79 -15.93
C GLN A 113 14.96 -12.97 -15.68
N ALA A 114 16.26 -12.71 -15.63
CA ALA A 114 17.21 -13.69 -15.12
C ALA A 114 17.13 -13.76 -13.59
N ILE A 115 17.48 -14.91 -13.01
CA ILE A 115 17.68 -15.02 -11.57
C ILE A 115 18.82 -14.07 -11.18
N PRO A 116 18.62 -13.14 -10.24
CA PRO A 116 19.68 -12.22 -9.85
C PRO A 116 20.91 -12.91 -9.26
N ASP A 117 22.10 -12.42 -9.62
CA ASP A 117 23.38 -12.89 -9.05
C ASP A 117 23.61 -12.40 -7.61
N SER A 118 22.86 -11.38 -7.17
CA SER A 118 22.90 -10.81 -5.83
C SER A 118 21.47 -10.47 -5.36
N PRO A 119 21.19 -10.49 -4.03
CA PRO A 119 19.86 -10.19 -3.51
C PRO A 119 19.39 -8.82 -3.98
N GLN A 120 18.32 -8.79 -4.77
CA GLN A 120 17.66 -7.58 -5.25
C GLN A 120 16.21 -7.90 -5.61
N ARG A 121 15.45 -6.86 -5.96
CA ARG A 121 14.05 -7.03 -6.38
C ARG A 121 13.96 -7.95 -7.59
N TRP A 122 13.11 -8.95 -7.51
CA TRP A 122 12.78 -9.89 -8.58
C TRP A 122 11.27 -10.11 -8.52
N ILE A 123 10.54 -9.71 -9.57
CA ILE A 123 9.08 -9.53 -9.51
C ILE A 123 8.40 -10.64 -10.30
N CYS A 124 7.63 -11.51 -9.65
CA CYS A 124 6.78 -12.46 -10.38
C CYS A 124 5.44 -11.82 -10.73
N ASN A 125 4.87 -12.22 -11.87
CA ASN A 125 3.45 -12.03 -12.11
C ASN A 125 2.68 -13.14 -11.40
N TRP A 126 1.57 -12.79 -10.78
CA TRP A 126 0.76 -13.74 -10.02
C TRP A 126 0.05 -14.79 -10.90
N LEU A 127 -0.09 -14.53 -12.20
CA LEU A 127 -0.87 -15.33 -13.14
C LEU A 127 -0.23 -15.45 -14.53
N VAL A 128 -0.28 -16.62 -15.13
CA VAL A 128 0.03 -16.81 -16.57
C VAL A 128 -1.08 -17.58 -17.27
N ASN A 129 -1.13 -17.52 -18.59
CA ASN A 129 -2.06 -18.33 -19.38
C ASN A 129 -1.54 -19.78 -19.55
N GLY A 130 -1.82 -20.68 -18.61
CA GLY A 130 -1.28 -22.05 -18.61
C GLY A 130 -1.84 -23.00 -19.68
N LYS A 131 -2.89 -22.63 -20.42
CA LYS A 131 -3.58 -23.52 -21.37
C LYS A 131 -3.55 -23.02 -22.82
N GLU A 132 -4.69 -22.99 -23.51
CA GLU A 132 -4.80 -22.53 -24.88
C GLU A 132 -4.60 -21.01 -25.00
N PRO A 133 -4.07 -20.51 -26.12
CA PRO A 133 -4.10 -19.08 -26.43
C PRO A 133 -5.55 -18.54 -26.41
N VAL A 134 -5.76 -17.42 -25.74
CA VAL A 134 -7.08 -16.77 -25.62
C VAL A 134 -6.99 -15.29 -25.94
N LEU A 135 -8.09 -14.67 -26.38
CA LEU A 135 -8.12 -13.25 -26.71
C LEU A 135 -8.19 -12.39 -25.44
N ALA A 136 -7.42 -11.30 -25.46
CA ALA A 136 -7.53 -10.23 -24.48
C ALA A 136 -8.80 -9.41 -24.67
N ASP A 137 -9.24 -8.82 -23.58
CA ASP A 137 -10.22 -7.75 -23.59
C ASP A 137 -9.64 -6.50 -24.25
N TYR A 138 -10.40 -5.98 -25.21
CA TYR A 138 -10.05 -4.84 -26.03
C TYR A 138 -10.90 -3.61 -25.67
N PRO A 139 -10.37 -2.38 -25.84
CA PRO A 139 -8.99 -2.03 -26.17
C PRO A 139 -8.00 -2.31 -25.04
N VAL A 140 -6.82 -2.81 -25.43
CA VAL A 140 -5.68 -2.98 -24.53
C VAL A 140 -5.06 -1.61 -24.25
N HIS A 141 -4.87 -1.28 -22.98
CA HIS A 141 -4.13 -0.09 -22.58
C HIS A 141 -2.62 -0.40 -22.58
N PRO A 142 -1.77 0.45 -23.19
CA PRO A 142 -0.34 0.15 -23.33
C PRO A 142 0.46 0.15 -22.01
N THR A 143 0.14 1.06 -21.09
CA THR A 143 0.90 1.26 -19.84
C THR A 143 0.14 0.98 -18.54
N GLU A 144 -1.19 0.90 -18.57
CA GLU A 144 -2.06 0.72 -17.40
C GLU A 144 -3.02 -0.45 -17.65
N PRO A 145 -2.58 -1.70 -17.46
CA PRO A 145 -3.37 -2.87 -17.84
C PRO A 145 -4.81 -2.86 -17.30
N THR A 146 -5.00 -2.48 -16.04
CA THR A 146 -6.33 -2.41 -15.39
C THR A 146 -7.27 -1.36 -16.01
N HIS A 147 -6.75 -0.44 -16.83
CA HIS A 147 -7.49 0.61 -17.52
C HIS A 147 -7.87 0.24 -18.96
N GLY A 148 -7.72 -1.03 -19.36
CA GLY A 148 -8.25 -1.53 -20.64
C GLY A 148 -9.78 -1.43 -20.76
N GLY A 149 -10.30 -1.79 -21.92
CA GLY A 149 -11.74 -1.79 -22.23
C GLY A 149 -12.31 -0.45 -22.71
N TYR A 150 -13.48 -0.52 -23.32
CA TYR A 150 -14.19 0.62 -23.90
C TYR A 150 -14.82 1.43 -22.79
N LYS A 151 -14.61 2.74 -22.82
CA LYS A 151 -15.14 3.67 -21.83
C LYS A 151 -15.88 4.80 -22.49
N CYS A 152 -17.00 5.18 -21.90
CA CYS A 152 -17.80 6.31 -22.32
C CYS A 152 -18.27 6.29 -23.79
N VAL A 153 -18.57 5.11 -24.35
CA VAL A 153 -19.07 4.99 -25.73
C VAL A 153 -20.54 5.40 -25.77
N PRO A 154 -20.97 6.36 -26.62
CA PRO A 154 -22.36 6.80 -26.65
C PRO A 154 -23.26 5.79 -27.40
N VAL A 155 -24.33 5.34 -26.74
CA VAL A 155 -25.36 4.47 -27.33
C VAL A 155 -26.77 4.91 -26.92
N THR A 156 -27.76 4.61 -27.76
CA THR A 156 -29.17 4.93 -27.48
C THR A 156 -29.88 3.77 -26.81
N PHE A 157 -30.47 4.03 -25.65
CA PHE A 157 -31.34 3.11 -24.93
C PHE A 157 -32.82 3.37 -25.24
N THR A 158 -33.59 2.29 -25.33
CA THR A 158 -35.06 2.31 -25.36
C THR A 158 -35.58 1.32 -24.32
N ASN A 159 -36.30 1.82 -23.31
CA ASN A 159 -36.78 1.04 -22.17
C ASN A 159 -35.66 0.21 -21.48
N GLY A 160 -34.51 0.84 -21.26
CA GLY A 160 -33.32 0.19 -20.67
C GLY A 160 -32.61 -0.80 -21.58
N ARG A 161 -33.03 -0.98 -22.85
CA ARG A 161 -32.38 -1.88 -23.80
C ARG A 161 -31.57 -1.13 -24.85
N CYS A 162 -30.38 -1.64 -25.19
CA CYS A 162 -29.59 -1.18 -26.32
C CYS A 162 -28.94 -2.35 -27.09
N GLN A 163 -28.39 -2.03 -28.26
CA GLN A 163 -27.55 -2.91 -29.05
C GLN A 163 -26.23 -2.18 -29.27
N ILE A 164 -25.11 -2.74 -28.80
CA ILE A 164 -23.79 -2.23 -29.12
C ILE A 164 -23.58 -2.43 -30.64
N PRO A 165 -23.16 -1.40 -31.39
CA PRO A 165 -22.98 -1.54 -32.83
C PRO A 165 -21.99 -2.66 -33.18
N GLN A 166 -22.31 -3.41 -34.23
CA GLN A 166 -21.43 -4.47 -34.73
C GLN A 166 -20.36 -3.92 -35.67
N GLY A 167 -19.21 -4.59 -35.71
CA GLY A 167 -18.06 -4.21 -36.53
C GLY A 167 -17.25 -3.05 -35.96
N ALA A 168 -16.16 -2.73 -36.64
CA ALA A 168 -15.28 -1.64 -36.25
C ALA A 168 -16.03 -0.29 -36.26
N PRO A 169 -15.78 0.57 -35.26
CA PRO A 169 -14.80 0.45 -34.17
C PRO A 169 -15.33 -0.17 -32.87
N PHE A 170 -16.62 -0.56 -32.81
CA PHE A 170 -17.33 -0.85 -31.57
C PHE A 170 -17.32 -2.33 -31.18
N PHE A 171 -17.34 -3.21 -32.17
CA PHE A 171 -17.20 -4.66 -31.99
C PHE A 171 -18.18 -5.26 -30.97
N GLY A 172 -19.45 -4.85 -31.03
CA GLY A 172 -20.49 -5.35 -30.12
C GLY A 172 -20.75 -6.85 -30.25
N GLU A 173 -20.50 -7.44 -31.42
CA GLU A 173 -20.58 -8.88 -31.67
C GLU A 173 -19.52 -9.69 -30.91
N TYR A 174 -18.46 -9.03 -30.44
CA TYR A 174 -17.37 -9.61 -29.65
C TYR A 174 -17.47 -9.27 -28.16
N LEU A 175 -18.62 -8.76 -27.69
CA LEU A 175 -18.83 -8.40 -26.28
C LEU A 175 -18.46 -9.57 -25.35
N ASN A 176 -17.52 -9.32 -24.44
CA ASN A 176 -17.10 -10.26 -23.42
C ASN A 176 -17.67 -9.89 -22.04
N ASN A 177 -17.75 -8.59 -21.71
CA ASN A 177 -18.38 -8.14 -20.47
C ASN A 177 -18.94 -6.70 -20.58
N PHE A 178 -19.99 -6.38 -19.81
CA PHE A 178 -20.59 -5.06 -19.73
C PHE A 178 -20.60 -4.56 -18.28
N PHE A 179 -20.12 -3.34 -18.04
CA PHE A 179 -19.91 -2.83 -16.68
C PHE A 179 -20.98 -1.85 -16.22
N SER A 180 -21.37 -0.90 -17.08
CA SER A 180 -22.41 0.08 -16.75
C SER A 180 -22.78 1.02 -17.90
N ALA A 181 -23.94 1.66 -17.76
CA ALA A 181 -24.30 2.88 -18.48
C ALA A 181 -24.34 4.10 -17.53
N HIS A 182 -24.04 5.31 -18.02
CA HIS A 182 -24.08 6.55 -17.23
C HIS A 182 -24.14 7.82 -18.10
N ARG A 183 -24.29 8.98 -17.46
CA ARG A 183 -24.19 10.34 -18.05
C ARG A 183 -23.25 11.19 -17.21
N GLY A 184 -21.98 10.80 -17.18
CA GLY A 184 -21.00 11.36 -16.27
C GLY A 184 -19.57 10.99 -16.64
N HIS A 185 -18.63 11.29 -15.76
CA HIS A 185 -17.20 11.04 -15.92
C HIS A 185 -16.72 9.92 -14.98
N PRO A 186 -16.11 8.84 -15.47
CA PRO A 186 -15.39 7.85 -14.65
C PRO A 186 -14.41 8.49 -13.65
N THR A 187 -14.44 8.07 -12.39
CA THR A 187 -13.55 8.59 -11.34
C THR A 187 -12.08 8.24 -11.53
N TRP A 188 -11.80 7.16 -12.26
CA TRP A 188 -10.47 6.76 -12.71
C TRP A 188 -10.57 6.05 -14.07
N GLY A 189 -9.45 5.72 -14.69
CA GLY A 189 -9.37 5.24 -16.07
C GLY A 189 -9.89 3.82 -16.35
N ALA A 190 -10.55 3.14 -15.41
CA ALA A 190 -11.02 1.76 -15.60
C ALA A 190 -12.52 1.66 -15.93
N VAL A 191 -12.91 0.56 -16.57
CA VAL A 191 -14.31 0.28 -16.97
C VAL A 191 -15.26 0.12 -15.77
N ASN A 192 -14.76 -0.29 -14.61
CA ASN A 192 -15.53 -0.48 -13.38
C ASN A 192 -15.55 0.75 -12.47
N ALA A 193 -15.07 1.91 -12.95
CA ALA A 193 -15.00 3.13 -12.17
C ALA A 193 -16.38 3.63 -11.69
N ASP A 194 -16.38 4.25 -10.51
CA ASP A 194 -17.48 5.12 -10.08
C ASP A 194 -17.63 6.31 -11.05
N VAL A 195 -18.76 7.02 -10.98
CA VAL A 195 -19.07 8.10 -11.92
C VAL A 195 -19.25 9.42 -11.18
N GLN A 196 -18.62 10.49 -11.68
CA GLN A 196 -18.85 11.88 -11.29
C GLN A 196 -19.81 12.57 -12.25
N LYS A 197 -20.53 13.57 -11.73
CA LYS A 197 -21.34 14.49 -12.55
C LYS A 197 -20.44 15.33 -13.45
N ILE A 198 -21.01 15.74 -14.58
CA ILE A 198 -20.40 16.68 -15.52
C ILE A 198 -21.08 18.03 -15.34
N LYS A 199 -20.30 19.08 -15.07
CA LYS A 199 -20.82 20.43 -14.80
C LYS A 199 -21.72 20.93 -15.93
N GLU A 200 -21.29 20.79 -17.17
CA GLU A 200 -22.02 21.25 -18.36
C GLU A 200 -23.32 20.45 -18.57
N SER A 201 -23.41 19.22 -18.06
CA SER A 201 -24.68 18.49 -18.05
C SER A 201 -25.65 19.05 -17.00
N GLU A 202 -25.15 19.41 -15.81
CA GLU A 202 -25.96 20.02 -14.74
C GLU A 202 -26.42 21.44 -15.09
N ASP A 203 -25.56 22.20 -15.79
CA ASP A 203 -25.86 23.53 -16.31
C ASP A 203 -26.80 23.51 -17.54
N GLY A 204 -27.17 22.32 -18.03
CA GLY A 204 -28.07 22.14 -19.18
C GLY A 204 -27.45 22.47 -20.53
N LEU A 205 -26.12 22.50 -20.62
CA LEU A 205 -25.36 22.80 -21.84
C LEU A 205 -25.14 21.56 -22.72
N ILE A 206 -25.26 20.35 -22.17
CA ILE A 206 -25.19 19.10 -22.92
C ILE A 206 -26.59 18.67 -23.39
N ASP A 207 -26.84 18.81 -24.70
CA ASP A 207 -27.96 18.14 -25.37
C ASP A 207 -27.57 16.69 -25.69
N TRP A 208 -27.91 15.79 -24.78
CA TRP A 208 -27.61 14.35 -24.89
C TRP A 208 -28.12 13.72 -26.20
N SER A 209 -29.19 14.26 -26.81
CA SER A 209 -29.70 13.73 -28.07
C SER A 209 -28.78 13.97 -29.26
N LYS A 210 -27.90 14.96 -29.17
CA LYS A 210 -26.92 15.34 -30.21
C LYS A 210 -25.54 14.76 -30.01
N VAL A 211 -25.24 14.16 -28.86
CA VAL A 211 -23.94 13.53 -28.59
C VAL A 211 -23.49 12.57 -29.71
N PRO A 212 -24.38 11.73 -30.31
CA PRO A 212 -23.99 10.88 -31.43
C PRO A 212 -23.53 11.63 -32.69
N ASP A 213 -23.93 12.89 -32.89
CA ASP A 213 -23.52 13.71 -34.03
C ASP A 213 -22.02 14.11 -33.95
N TYR A 214 -21.43 14.01 -32.76
CA TYR A 214 -20.03 14.34 -32.45
C TYR A 214 -19.18 13.09 -32.19
N LEU A 215 -19.65 11.92 -32.61
CA LEU A 215 -18.97 10.64 -32.43
C LEU A 215 -17.62 10.59 -33.18
N ILE A 216 -16.57 10.20 -32.48
CA ILE A 216 -15.26 9.89 -33.07
C ILE A 216 -15.21 8.41 -33.41
N VAL A 217 -15.12 8.09 -34.71
CA VAL A 217 -15.24 6.71 -35.21
C VAL A 217 -13.93 5.92 -35.11
N ASN A 218 -12.77 6.54 -34.98
CA ASN A 218 -11.49 5.84 -34.79
C ASN A 218 -10.57 6.71 -33.92
N PRO A 219 -10.83 6.81 -32.61
CA PRO A 219 -9.95 7.56 -31.73
C PRO A 219 -8.55 6.94 -31.69
N GLU A 220 -7.52 7.77 -31.61
CA GLU A 220 -6.13 7.33 -31.50
C GLU A 220 -5.88 6.53 -30.21
N LYS A 221 -6.58 6.92 -29.14
CA LYS A 221 -6.52 6.29 -27.81
C LYS A 221 -7.92 5.79 -27.42
N PRO A 222 -8.40 4.66 -27.98
CA PRO A 222 -9.77 4.16 -27.74
C PRO A 222 -10.05 3.76 -26.29
N TYR A 223 -8.97 3.57 -25.51
CA TYR A 223 -9.01 3.30 -24.08
C TYR A 223 -9.12 4.57 -23.23
N ASP A 224 -9.13 5.80 -23.77
CA ASP A 224 -9.26 7.02 -22.97
C ASP A 224 -10.74 7.33 -22.66
N VAL A 225 -10.99 7.92 -21.48
CA VAL A 225 -12.33 8.26 -20.98
C VAL A 225 -13.08 9.24 -21.89
N LYS A 226 -12.37 10.17 -22.55
CA LYS A 226 -12.96 11.19 -23.43
C LYS A 226 -12.84 10.85 -24.92
N ALA A 227 -12.43 9.62 -25.27
CA ALA A 227 -12.01 9.27 -26.63
C ALA A 227 -13.12 9.31 -27.70
N TRP A 228 -14.36 9.01 -27.32
CA TRP A 228 -15.40 8.63 -28.29
C TRP A 228 -16.30 9.78 -28.75
N VAL A 229 -16.19 10.97 -28.16
CA VAL A 229 -17.02 12.13 -28.49
C VAL A 229 -16.13 13.36 -28.59
N ASP A 230 -16.29 14.15 -29.66
CA ASP A 230 -15.64 15.45 -29.81
C ASP A 230 -16.34 16.50 -28.94
N TRP A 231 -16.07 16.41 -27.63
CA TRP A 231 -16.60 17.32 -26.62
C TRP A 231 -16.22 18.78 -26.89
N ASN A 232 -15.06 19.01 -27.50
CA ASN A 232 -14.55 20.35 -27.76
C ASN A 232 -15.42 21.08 -28.78
N THR A 233 -15.72 20.41 -29.90
CA THR A 233 -16.61 20.98 -30.92
C THR A 233 -18.06 21.07 -30.42
N MET A 234 -18.53 20.09 -29.63
CA MET A 234 -19.90 20.10 -29.10
C MET A 234 -20.15 21.25 -28.13
N LEU A 235 -19.21 21.51 -27.22
CA LEU A 235 -19.34 22.52 -26.17
C LEU A 235 -18.74 23.88 -26.56
N ASN A 236 -18.05 23.96 -27.70
CA ASN A 236 -17.27 25.12 -28.12
C ASN A 236 -16.27 25.57 -27.02
N ASP A 237 -15.61 24.58 -26.41
CA ASP A 237 -14.62 24.74 -25.35
C ASP A 237 -13.40 23.88 -25.67
N PRO A 238 -12.18 24.43 -25.76
CA PRO A 238 -10.98 23.66 -26.07
C PRO A 238 -10.63 22.57 -25.04
N THR A 239 -11.21 22.63 -23.83
CA THR A 239 -10.99 21.68 -22.73
C THR A 239 -12.08 20.59 -22.64
N GLY A 240 -13.14 20.72 -23.43
CA GLY A 240 -14.28 19.80 -23.45
C GLY A 240 -15.22 20.03 -22.26
N TYR A 241 -15.58 18.97 -21.55
CA TYR A 241 -16.41 19.05 -20.34
C TYR A 241 -15.59 19.00 -19.05
N THR A 242 -16.17 19.54 -17.97
CA THR A 242 -15.58 19.63 -16.63
C THR A 242 -16.22 18.60 -15.67
N PRO A 243 -15.46 17.60 -15.18
CA PRO A 243 -15.92 16.74 -14.10
C PRO A 243 -16.06 17.51 -12.79
N MET A 244 -17.09 17.21 -12.01
CA MET A 244 -17.26 17.78 -10.67
C MET A 244 -16.60 16.87 -9.63
N TRP A 245 -15.66 17.42 -8.84
CA TRP A 245 -14.99 16.74 -7.74
C TRP A 245 -15.41 17.36 -6.40
N GLY A 246 -15.65 16.57 -5.35
CA GLY A 246 -16.03 17.12 -4.03
C GLY A 246 -16.81 16.19 -3.08
N GLY A 247 -16.62 14.87 -3.16
CA GLY A 247 -17.27 13.91 -2.26
C GLY A 247 -18.59 13.34 -2.78
N SER A 248 -19.48 12.88 -1.88
CA SER A 248 -20.68 12.13 -2.27
C SER A 248 -21.70 12.93 -3.10
N THR A 249 -21.71 14.26 -2.98
CA THR A 249 -22.63 15.14 -3.71
C THR A 249 -22.29 15.31 -5.19
N SER A 250 -21.03 15.07 -5.57
CA SER A 250 -20.56 15.13 -6.95
C SER A 250 -20.72 13.81 -7.70
N LYS A 251 -21.03 12.70 -7.01
CA LYS A 251 -21.28 11.38 -7.64
C LYS A 251 -22.51 11.43 -8.57
N GLY A 252 -22.32 10.93 -9.78
CA GLY A 252 -23.37 10.76 -10.79
C GLY A 252 -23.99 9.35 -10.73
N PRO A 253 -25.20 9.16 -11.28
CA PRO A 253 -25.85 7.85 -11.34
C PRO A 253 -25.13 6.91 -12.31
N ARG A 254 -24.99 5.65 -11.88
CA ARG A 254 -24.48 4.52 -12.67
C ARG A 254 -25.57 3.46 -12.76
N TYR A 255 -25.81 2.92 -13.96
CA TYR A 255 -26.87 1.95 -14.23
C TYR A 255 -26.25 0.59 -14.60
N GLU A 256 -26.65 -0.44 -13.87
CA GLU A 256 -26.16 -1.81 -14.02
C GLU A 256 -26.95 -2.61 -15.08
N PRO A 257 -26.31 -3.57 -15.77
CA PRO A 257 -27.02 -4.52 -16.60
C PRO A 257 -27.90 -5.45 -15.75
N ASP A 258 -29.06 -5.81 -16.29
CA ASP A 258 -29.85 -6.97 -15.89
C ASP A 258 -29.33 -8.23 -16.60
N TRP A 259 -29.16 -8.15 -17.92
CA TRP A 259 -28.55 -9.21 -18.72
C TRP A 259 -27.94 -8.65 -20.01
N PHE A 260 -27.05 -9.42 -20.63
CA PHE A 260 -26.47 -9.10 -21.95
C PHE A 260 -26.10 -10.37 -22.72
N VAL A 261 -25.92 -10.23 -24.04
CA VAL A 261 -25.57 -11.35 -24.93
C VAL A 261 -24.10 -11.24 -25.34
N VAL A 262 -23.29 -12.22 -24.94
CA VAL A 262 -21.84 -12.24 -25.19
C VAL A 262 -21.50 -12.86 -26.56
N TRP A 263 -20.23 -12.81 -26.92
CA TRP A 263 -19.69 -13.23 -28.22
C TRP A 263 -19.95 -14.71 -28.58
N THR A 264 -20.15 -15.57 -27.59
CA THR A 264 -20.54 -16.98 -27.78
C THR A 264 -22.00 -17.16 -28.21
N GLY A 265 -22.81 -16.10 -28.16
CA GLY A 265 -24.26 -16.18 -28.39
C GLY A 265 -25.04 -16.65 -27.15
N GLU A 266 -24.42 -16.53 -25.97
CA GLU A 266 -25.03 -16.81 -24.67
C GLU A 266 -25.55 -15.52 -24.04
N LYS A 267 -26.72 -15.61 -23.42
CA LYS A 267 -27.29 -14.55 -22.59
C LYS A 267 -26.89 -14.80 -21.15
N VAL A 268 -26.21 -13.82 -20.57
CA VAL A 268 -25.66 -13.88 -19.22
C VAL A 268 -26.38 -12.91 -18.29
N GLN A 269 -26.74 -13.37 -17.10
CA GLN A 269 -27.36 -12.60 -16.01
C GLN A 269 -26.70 -13.00 -14.70
N ASP A 270 -26.18 -12.03 -13.94
CA ASP A 270 -25.54 -12.23 -12.62
C ASP A 270 -24.46 -13.34 -12.59
N GLY A 271 -23.73 -13.54 -13.71
CA GLY A 271 -22.70 -14.59 -13.84
C GLY A 271 -23.19 -15.90 -14.43
N ASP A 272 -24.50 -16.09 -14.60
CA ASP A 272 -25.09 -17.33 -15.08
C ASP A 272 -25.55 -17.23 -16.55
N VAL A 273 -25.32 -18.30 -17.30
CA VAL A 273 -25.91 -18.46 -18.65
C VAL A 273 -27.37 -18.85 -18.52
N ILE A 274 -28.27 -17.95 -18.90
CA ILE A 274 -29.72 -18.15 -18.82
C ILE A 274 -30.36 -18.58 -20.15
N GLU A 275 -29.68 -18.35 -21.28
CA GLU A 275 -30.10 -18.78 -22.62
C GLU A 275 -28.88 -18.92 -23.53
N SER A 276 -28.83 -19.96 -24.39
CA SER A 276 -27.70 -20.21 -25.31
C SER A 276 -28.19 -20.36 -26.76
N GLY A 277 -27.28 -20.21 -27.72
CA GLY A 277 -27.58 -20.42 -29.15
C GLY A 277 -28.34 -19.26 -29.79
N LEU A 278 -28.20 -18.04 -29.26
CA LEU A 278 -28.80 -16.85 -29.84
C LEU A 278 -28.10 -16.49 -31.17
N PRO A 279 -28.85 -15.96 -32.16
CA PRO A 279 -28.29 -15.61 -33.46
C PRO A 279 -27.29 -14.45 -33.34
N ASP A 280 -26.32 -14.38 -34.25
CA ASP A 280 -25.25 -13.36 -34.24
C ASP A 280 -25.78 -11.92 -34.16
N ALA A 281 -26.96 -11.64 -34.75
CA ALA A 281 -27.60 -10.33 -34.69
C ALA A 281 -28.01 -9.88 -33.28
N GLN A 282 -28.07 -10.80 -32.31
CA GLN A 282 -28.35 -10.48 -30.90
C GLN A 282 -27.09 -10.30 -30.04
N LYS A 283 -25.90 -10.69 -30.53
CA LYS A 283 -24.63 -10.50 -29.80
C LYS A 283 -24.39 -9.01 -29.59
N GLY A 284 -24.04 -8.62 -28.36
CA GLY A 284 -23.90 -7.22 -27.96
C GLY A 284 -25.21 -6.53 -27.56
N THR A 285 -26.34 -7.24 -27.48
CA THR A 285 -27.56 -6.72 -26.87
C THR A 285 -27.36 -6.61 -25.35
N VAL A 286 -27.77 -5.48 -24.75
CA VAL A 286 -27.75 -5.25 -23.30
C VAL A 286 -29.13 -4.79 -22.83
N GLN A 287 -29.55 -5.29 -21.67
CA GLN A 287 -30.70 -4.81 -20.91
C GLN A 287 -30.21 -4.30 -19.55
N LEU A 288 -30.61 -3.10 -19.15
CA LEU A 288 -30.38 -2.55 -17.82
C LEU A 288 -31.47 -2.98 -16.83
N LYS A 289 -31.11 -3.06 -15.54
CA LYS A 289 -32.07 -3.27 -14.44
C LYS A 289 -33.12 -2.17 -14.38
N ASP A 290 -32.72 -0.93 -14.65
CA ASP A 290 -33.64 0.20 -14.78
C ASP A 290 -34.20 0.29 -16.22
N THR A 291 -35.42 -0.22 -16.40
CA THR A 291 -36.13 -0.20 -17.69
C THR A 291 -36.72 1.17 -18.04
N SER A 292 -36.61 2.19 -17.17
CA SER A 292 -37.11 3.54 -17.45
C SER A 292 -36.14 4.37 -18.31
N ILE A 293 -34.90 3.91 -18.44
CA ILE A 293 -33.82 4.60 -19.16
C ILE A 293 -34.12 4.66 -20.66
N ASN A 294 -34.11 5.89 -21.20
CA ASN A 294 -34.36 6.19 -22.60
C ASN A 294 -33.42 7.31 -23.10
N GLY A 295 -33.03 7.25 -24.37
CA GLY A 295 -32.14 8.22 -25.01
C GLY A 295 -30.66 7.83 -24.91
N VAL A 296 -29.77 8.78 -25.19
CA VAL A 296 -28.32 8.51 -25.26
C VAL A 296 -27.71 8.44 -23.87
N TYR A 297 -26.92 7.39 -23.65
CA TYR A 297 -26.07 7.19 -22.47
C TYR A 297 -24.68 6.75 -22.92
N LEU A 298 -23.70 6.97 -22.05
CA LEU A 298 -22.35 6.48 -22.22
C LEU A 298 -22.23 5.10 -21.59
N ILE A 299 -21.58 4.14 -22.26
CA ILE A 299 -21.39 2.78 -21.75
C ILE A 299 -19.92 2.41 -21.59
N ASN A 300 -19.65 1.53 -20.63
CA ASN A 300 -18.37 0.89 -20.40
C ASN A 300 -18.49 -0.63 -20.60
N TYR A 301 -17.64 -1.21 -21.44
CA TYR A 301 -17.67 -2.63 -21.80
C TYR A 301 -16.28 -3.13 -22.26
N ALA A 302 -16.13 -4.44 -22.42
CA ALA A 302 -14.94 -5.07 -22.97
C ALA A 302 -15.31 -6.13 -24.02
N SER A 303 -14.49 -6.26 -25.05
CA SER A 303 -14.72 -7.21 -26.15
C SER A 303 -13.49 -8.07 -26.46
N GLN A 304 -13.67 -9.33 -26.83
CA GLN A 304 -12.62 -10.22 -27.32
C GLN A 304 -12.48 -10.09 -28.84
N VAL A 305 -11.83 -9.01 -29.27
CA VAL A 305 -11.69 -8.67 -30.69
C VAL A 305 -10.64 -9.58 -31.36
N PRO A 306 -10.89 -10.12 -32.56
CA PRO A 306 -9.89 -10.90 -33.30
C PRO A 306 -8.62 -10.11 -33.64
N VAL A 307 -7.49 -10.81 -33.80
CA VAL A 307 -6.17 -10.20 -34.06
C VAL A 307 -6.16 -9.42 -35.38
N GLU A 308 -6.84 -9.91 -36.41
CA GLU A 308 -6.99 -9.22 -37.71
C GLU A 308 -7.74 -7.88 -37.62
N HIS A 309 -8.41 -7.63 -36.49
CA HIS A 309 -9.14 -6.40 -36.20
C HIS A 309 -8.45 -5.53 -35.13
N GLY A 310 -7.21 -5.88 -34.75
CA GLY A 310 -6.41 -5.13 -33.78
C GLY A 310 -6.48 -5.66 -32.34
N GLY A 311 -7.16 -6.79 -32.12
CA GLY A 311 -7.13 -7.51 -30.85
C GLY A 311 -5.76 -8.10 -30.50
N TYR A 312 -5.66 -8.67 -29.31
CA TYR A 312 -4.45 -9.30 -28.81
C TYR A 312 -4.75 -10.73 -28.37
N LEU A 313 -3.92 -11.69 -28.80
CA LEU A 313 -4.02 -13.09 -28.41
C LEU A 313 -2.89 -13.38 -27.43
N PHE A 314 -3.23 -13.81 -26.22
CA PHE A 314 -2.23 -14.27 -25.25
C PHE A 314 -1.58 -15.54 -25.74
N ASP A 315 -0.25 -15.56 -25.71
CA ASP A 315 0.47 -16.81 -25.87
C ASP A 315 0.28 -17.71 -24.64
N ARG A 316 0.53 -19.01 -24.83
CA ARG A 316 0.61 -19.93 -23.69
C ARG A 316 1.81 -19.55 -22.81
N ASN A 317 1.58 -19.59 -21.51
CA ASN A 317 2.47 -19.18 -20.43
C ASN A 317 2.83 -17.69 -20.44
N GLU A 318 2.11 -16.87 -21.20
CA GLU A 318 2.28 -15.42 -21.16
C GLU A 318 1.71 -14.85 -19.84
N PRO A 319 2.44 -13.96 -19.14
CA PRO A 319 1.91 -13.17 -18.04
C PRO A 319 0.77 -12.24 -18.47
N TRP A 320 -0.26 -12.17 -17.64
CA TRP A 320 -1.43 -11.33 -17.89
C TRP A 320 -2.08 -10.83 -16.60
N HIS A 321 -2.89 -9.78 -16.72
CA HIS A 321 -3.74 -9.28 -15.64
C HIS A 321 -5.19 -9.69 -15.92
N ASN A 322 -5.92 -10.16 -14.91
CA ASN A 322 -7.27 -10.71 -15.13
C ASN A 322 -8.45 -9.81 -14.66
N ARG A 323 -8.19 -8.66 -14.02
CA ARG A 323 -9.23 -7.78 -13.47
C ARG A 323 -8.93 -6.29 -13.70
N PRO A 324 -9.94 -5.41 -13.88
CA PRO A 324 -11.33 -5.73 -14.18
C PRO A 324 -11.54 -6.32 -15.58
N VAL A 325 -10.47 -6.41 -16.38
CA VAL A 325 -10.43 -6.96 -17.74
C VAL A 325 -9.20 -7.85 -17.92
N HIS A 326 -9.25 -8.78 -18.87
CA HIS A 326 -8.13 -9.66 -19.23
C HIS A 326 -7.19 -8.95 -20.21
N THR A 327 -5.98 -8.57 -19.79
CA THR A 327 -5.08 -7.76 -20.62
C THR A 327 -3.61 -8.21 -20.50
N PRO A 328 -2.80 -8.05 -21.56
CA PRO A 328 -1.36 -8.26 -21.49
C PRO A 328 -0.67 -7.18 -20.68
N LEU A 329 0.50 -7.54 -20.17
CA LEU A 329 1.44 -6.65 -19.48
C LEU A 329 2.47 -6.16 -20.50
N LYS A 330 2.21 -5.01 -21.14
CA LYS A 330 3.04 -4.46 -22.23
C LYS A 330 4.10 -3.47 -21.76
N GLY A 331 4.08 -3.07 -20.49
CA GLY A 331 5.04 -2.16 -19.87
C GLY A 331 6.26 -2.89 -19.33
N SER A 332 6.87 -2.29 -18.31
CA SER A 332 8.00 -2.86 -17.58
C SER A 332 7.55 -4.01 -16.65
N VAL A 333 8.54 -4.70 -16.07
CA VAL A 333 8.31 -5.76 -15.07
C VAL A 333 7.54 -5.28 -13.83
N ASN A 334 7.43 -3.96 -13.60
CA ASN A 334 6.63 -3.43 -12.49
C ASN A 334 5.14 -3.76 -12.64
N GLN A 335 4.62 -3.92 -13.86
CA GLN A 335 3.23 -4.34 -14.07
C GLN A 335 2.93 -5.76 -13.57
N MET A 336 3.96 -6.56 -13.27
CA MET A 336 3.79 -7.95 -12.83
C MET A 336 3.47 -8.06 -11.32
N GLY A 337 3.84 -7.10 -10.48
CA GLY A 337 3.66 -7.26 -9.03
C GLY A 337 2.20 -7.43 -8.62
N ASN A 338 1.82 -8.59 -8.08
CA ASN A 338 0.50 -8.78 -7.46
C ASN A 338 0.35 -10.07 -6.59
N ALA A 339 1.44 -10.75 -6.19
CA ALA A 339 1.41 -12.08 -5.56
C ALA A 339 2.17 -12.15 -4.22
N ALA A 340 1.75 -11.39 -3.22
CA ALA A 340 2.46 -11.31 -1.94
C ALA A 340 2.52 -12.65 -1.17
N ASP A 341 1.45 -13.45 -1.21
CA ASP A 341 1.37 -14.76 -0.57
C ASP A 341 2.17 -15.85 -1.33
N ALA A 342 2.10 -15.84 -2.66
CA ALA A 342 2.82 -16.81 -3.47
C ALA A 342 4.34 -16.68 -3.31
N GLU A 343 4.85 -15.46 -3.21
CA GLU A 343 6.26 -15.15 -2.94
C GLU A 343 6.73 -15.79 -1.62
N VAL A 344 5.95 -15.66 -0.53
CA VAL A 344 6.35 -16.25 0.77
C VAL A 344 6.32 -17.78 0.77
N TRP A 345 5.48 -18.42 -0.04
CA TRP A 345 5.56 -19.87 -0.25
C TRP A 345 6.71 -20.25 -1.19
N PHE A 346 7.00 -19.44 -2.20
CA PHE A 346 8.12 -19.68 -3.11
C PHE A 346 9.48 -19.60 -2.38
N ILE A 347 9.57 -18.81 -1.29
CA ILE A 347 10.71 -18.84 -0.36
C ILE A 347 10.91 -20.26 0.20
N ASP A 348 9.87 -20.93 0.73
CA ASP A 348 10.00 -22.31 1.24
C ASP A 348 10.32 -23.30 0.11
N ALA A 349 9.75 -23.10 -1.09
CA ALA A 349 10.08 -23.92 -2.27
C ALA A 349 11.57 -23.83 -2.64
N CYS A 350 12.10 -22.62 -2.77
CA CYS A 350 13.52 -22.38 -3.06
C CYS A 350 14.42 -22.89 -1.93
N TYR A 351 14.00 -22.70 -0.67
CA TYR A 351 14.71 -23.20 0.50
C TYR A 351 14.83 -24.71 0.51
N LEU A 352 13.72 -25.43 0.27
CA LEU A 352 13.70 -26.89 0.21
C LEU A 352 14.56 -27.41 -0.94
N LEU A 353 14.45 -26.84 -2.15
CA LEU A 353 15.26 -27.27 -3.30
C LEU A 353 16.76 -27.00 -3.07
N TRP A 354 17.11 -25.85 -2.49
CA TRP A 354 18.50 -25.55 -2.13
C TRP A 354 19.03 -26.55 -1.10
N ARG A 355 18.25 -26.87 -0.06
CA ARG A 355 18.60 -27.88 0.95
C ARG A 355 18.77 -29.28 0.35
N ILE A 356 17.87 -29.67 -0.54
CA ILE A 356 17.86 -30.97 -1.20
C ILE A 356 19.05 -31.15 -2.14
N THR A 357 19.35 -30.14 -2.96
CA THR A 357 20.29 -30.25 -4.09
C THR A 357 21.67 -29.66 -3.82
N GLY A 358 21.74 -28.63 -2.96
CA GLY A 358 22.94 -27.82 -2.76
C GLY A 358 23.25 -26.84 -3.89
N GLU A 359 22.39 -26.71 -4.90
CA GLU A 359 22.71 -25.90 -6.09
C GLU A 359 22.61 -24.38 -5.82
N PRO A 360 23.61 -23.57 -6.24
CA PRO A 360 23.64 -22.13 -5.98
C PRO A 360 22.46 -21.34 -6.55
N ARG A 361 21.86 -21.79 -7.67
CA ARG A 361 20.75 -21.09 -8.33
C ARG A 361 19.49 -20.99 -7.48
N TYR A 362 19.18 -22.04 -6.70
CA TYR A 362 18.04 -22.03 -5.78
C TYR A 362 18.29 -21.08 -4.60
N LYS A 363 19.55 -20.94 -4.17
CA LYS A 363 19.94 -19.96 -3.17
C LYS A 363 19.85 -18.52 -3.69
N ALA A 364 20.32 -18.26 -4.90
CA ALA A 364 20.23 -16.94 -5.54
C ALA A 364 18.77 -16.49 -5.74
N ALA A 365 17.91 -17.44 -6.16
CA ALA A 365 16.47 -17.23 -6.21
C ALA A 365 15.88 -16.95 -4.82
N LEU A 366 16.14 -17.83 -3.83
CA LEU A 366 15.71 -17.66 -2.45
C LEU A 366 16.07 -16.27 -1.90
N ASP A 367 17.29 -15.80 -2.17
CA ASP A 367 17.77 -14.52 -1.69
C ASP A 367 16.99 -13.34 -2.27
N SER A 368 16.73 -13.38 -3.58
CA SER A 368 16.02 -12.32 -4.30
C SER A 368 14.52 -12.32 -3.98
N VAL A 369 13.92 -13.50 -3.82
CA VAL A 369 12.51 -13.65 -3.42
C VAL A 369 12.34 -13.16 -1.98
N PHE A 370 13.23 -13.50 -1.05
CA PHE A 370 13.18 -12.94 0.31
C PHE A 370 13.34 -11.42 0.30
N TYR A 371 14.29 -10.88 -0.48
CA TYR A 371 14.46 -9.42 -0.62
C TYR A 371 13.15 -8.75 -1.04
N THR A 372 12.48 -9.32 -2.05
CA THR A 372 11.24 -8.79 -2.63
C THR A 372 10.07 -8.95 -1.66
N ALA A 373 9.87 -10.12 -1.06
CA ALA A 373 8.84 -10.35 -0.05
C ALA A 373 9.00 -9.47 1.20
N HIS A 374 10.24 -9.26 1.64
CA HIS A 374 10.55 -8.42 2.80
C HIS A 374 10.31 -6.93 2.52
N GLU A 375 10.53 -6.48 1.28
CA GLU A 375 10.15 -5.13 0.83
C GLU A 375 8.66 -4.84 1.08
N TYR A 376 7.78 -5.83 0.94
CA TYR A 376 6.33 -5.67 1.16
C TYR A 376 5.95 -5.34 2.60
N THR A 377 6.85 -5.59 3.56
CA THR A 377 6.61 -5.35 4.98
C THR A 377 6.85 -3.90 5.39
N TYR A 378 7.47 -3.11 4.52
CA TYR A 378 7.73 -1.68 4.71
C TYR A 378 6.54 -0.87 4.19
N ILE A 379 5.39 -1.07 4.85
CA ILE A 379 4.13 -0.42 4.51
C ILE A 379 4.27 1.09 4.73
N ASP A 380 3.78 1.88 3.77
CA ASP A 380 3.90 3.35 3.73
C ASP A 380 5.35 3.87 3.68
N ALA A 381 6.36 3.00 3.52
CA ALA A 381 7.76 3.41 3.62
C ALA A 381 8.27 4.27 2.47
N LYS A 382 7.52 4.28 1.38
CA LYS A 382 7.79 5.12 0.23
C LYS A 382 6.87 6.31 0.17
N ASP A 383 5.90 6.46 1.08
CA ASP A 383 5.02 7.61 1.11
C ASP A 383 5.85 8.89 1.28
N LYS A 384 5.40 9.96 0.64
CA LYS A 384 5.99 11.29 0.79
C LYS A 384 4.88 12.31 0.97
N PHE A 385 5.15 13.41 1.66
CA PHE A 385 4.25 14.55 1.67
C PHE A 385 4.19 15.21 0.28
N PHE A 386 5.36 15.39 -0.34
CA PHE A 386 5.51 15.79 -1.74
C PHE A 386 6.63 15.00 -2.38
N ARG A 387 6.52 14.71 -3.67
CA ARG A 387 7.40 13.79 -4.39
C ARG A 387 7.94 14.39 -5.66
N ARG A 388 9.23 14.17 -5.89
CA ARG A 388 9.86 14.25 -7.22
C ARG A 388 9.45 13.06 -8.08
N SER A 389 8.80 13.32 -9.22
CA SER A 389 8.35 12.26 -10.13
C SER A 389 8.36 12.72 -11.58
N LYS A 390 9.03 11.95 -12.44
CA LYS A 390 9.03 12.15 -13.91
C LYS A 390 7.76 11.63 -14.59
N LEU A 391 6.90 10.91 -13.87
CA LEU A 391 5.68 10.28 -14.42
C LEU A 391 4.39 10.98 -14.00
N ALA A 392 4.40 11.65 -12.84
CA ALA A 392 3.21 12.32 -12.36
C ALA A 392 2.90 13.56 -13.19
N GLU A 393 1.65 13.71 -13.62
CA GLU A 393 1.21 14.91 -14.35
C GLU A 393 0.73 16.03 -13.41
N THR A 394 0.47 15.71 -12.14
CA THR A 394 0.00 16.65 -11.12
C THR A 394 1.08 16.94 -10.07
N PRO A 395 1.05 18.11 -9.40
CA PRO A 395 1.95 18.40 -8.28
C PRO A 395 1.63 17.55 -7.03
N PHE A 396 0.40 17.07 -6.91
CA PHE A 396 -0.10 16.33 -5.74
C PHE A 396 -0.28 14.85 -6.09
N THR A 397 0.66 14.02 -5.64
CA THR A 397 0.75 12.59 -5.99
C THR A 397 0.36 11.66 -4.85
N ASP A 398 0.67 12.05 -3.61
CA ASP A 398 0.61 11.18 -2.45
C ASP A 398 -0.46 11.68 -1.46
N GLY A 399 -1.52 10.88 -1.31
CA GLY A 399 -2.64 11.20 -0.42
C GLY A 399 -3.44 12.44 -0.84
N ILE A 400 -3.98 13.16 0.14
CA ILE A 400 -4.81 14.34 -0.08
C ILE A 400 -3.95 15.58 0.18
N SER A 401 -3.86 16.45 -0.82
CA SER A 401 -3.11 17.70 -0.75
C SER A 401 -3.95 18.90 -1.17
N TYR A 402 -3.59 20.06 -0.65
CA TYR A 402 -4.22 21.35 -0.94
C TYR A 402 -3.16 22.42 -1.15
N ASP A 403 -3.49 23.45 -1.90
CA ASP A 403 -2.75 24.69 -1.90
C ASP A 403 -3.64 25.90 -1.59
N TYR A 404 -3.02 26.94 -1.05
CA TYR A 404 -3.64 28.24 -0.85
C TYR A 404 -2.57 29.32 -0.78
N LYS A 405 -2.98 30.58 -0.94
CA LYS A 405 -2.05 31.69 -1.19
C LYS A 405 -2.48 32.98 -0.50
N TYR A 406 -1.49 33.81 -0.17
CA TYR A 406 -1.70 35.15 0.38
C TYR A 406 -0.85 36.19 -0.37
N PRO A 407 -1.47 37.22 -0.98
CA PRO A 407 -2.92 37.45 -1.10
C PRO A 407 -3.63 36.37 -1.93
N SER A 408 -4.86 36.01 -1.58
CA SER A 408 -5.61 34.92 -2.23
C SER A 408 -5.98 35.19 -3.70
N THR A 409 -5.80 36.42 -4.16
CA THR A 409 -6.09 36.87 -5.53
C THR A 409 -4.95 36.63 -6.52
N VAL A 410 -3.73 36.33 -6.06
CA VAL A 410 -2.58 36.10 -6.94
C VAL A 410 -2.63 34.68 -7.47
N GLU A 411 -2.47 34.46 -8.77
CA GLU A 411 -2.42 33.10 -9.35
C GLU A 411 -1.03 32.46 -9.30
N VAL A 412 -0.99 31.16 -8.99
CA VAL A 412 0.23 30.35 -8.97
C VAL A 412 0.02 29.18 -9.91
N ALA A 413 0.88 29.07 -10.93
CA ALA A 413 0.81 28.00 -11.92
C ALA A 413 1.75 26.86 -11.53
N TYR A 414 1.25 25.62 -11.48
CA TYR A 414 2.04 24.42 -11.19
C TYR A 414 2.43 23.68 -12.46
N SER A 415 3.63 23.12 -12.47
CA SER A 415 4.13 22.18 -13.49
C SER A 415 5.17 21.26 -12.87
N ARG A 416 5.86 20.47 -13.70
CA ARG A 416 7.05 19.72 -13.31
C ARG A 416 8.17 19.96 -14.31
N ASP A 417 9.42 19.88 -13.84
CA ASP A 417 10.60 19.96 -14.70
C ASP A 417 11.10 18.57 -15.15
N GLU A 418 12.19 18.56 -15.90
CA GLU A 418 12.81 17.32 -16.42
C GLU A 418 13.33 16.37 -15.33
N ASN A 419 13.59 16.90 -14.12
CA ASN A 419 13.98 16.11 -12.96
C ASN A 419 12.75 15.57 -12.21
N GLY A 420 11.55 16.02 -12.58
CA GLY A 420 10.30 15.66 -11.93
C GLY A 420 10.00 16.49 -10.67
N ASP A 421 10.75 17.57 -10.41
CA ASP A 421 10.47 18.48 -9.31
C ASP A 421 9.16 19.23 -9.58
N ILE A 422 8.41 19.49 -8.52
CA ILE A 422 7.23 20.35 -8.60
C ILE A 422 7.72 21.78 -8.82
N VAL A 423 7.37 22.37 -9.95
CA VAL A 423 7.66 23.77 -10.26
C VAL A 423 6.40 24.58 -10.04
N PHE A 424 6.52 25.75 -9.41
CA PHE A 424 5.42 26.68 -9.32
C PHE A 424 5.88 28.10 -9.61
N ARG A 425 5.11 28.78 -10.45
CA ARG A 425 5.40 30.11 -10.98
C ARG A 425 4.37 31.11 -10.46
N SER A 426 4.86 32.23 -9.93
CA SER A 426 4.06 33.41 -9.62
C SER A 426 4.60 34.62 -10.39
N GLU A 427 3.70 35.41 -10.98
CA GLU A 427 4.04 36.67 -11.64
C GLU A 427 4.09 37.87 -10.68
N GLU A 428 3.70 37.67 -9.41
CA GLU A 428 3.65 38.70 -8.38
C GLU A 428 4.18 38.17 -7.03
N ALA A 429 4.43 39.07 -6.09
CA ALA A 429 4.81 38.70 -4.73
C ALA A 429 3.67 37.92 -4.04
N VAL A 430 3.98 36.74 -3.51
CA VAL A 430 3.00 35.86 -2.88
C VAL A 430 3.65 34.96 -1.84
N GLN A 431 2.87 34.59 -0.81
CA GLN A 431 3.14 33.45 0.05
C GLN A 431 2.31 32.27 -0.44
N ASN A 432 2.98 31.26 -1.00
CA ASN A 432 2.34 30.03 -1.48
C ASN A 432 2.43 28.95 -0.41
N PHE A 433 1.32 28.29 -0.11
CA PHE A 433 1.23 27.21 0.86
C PHE A 433 0.87 25.92 0.13
N MET A 434 1.65 24.87 0.35
CA MET A 434 1.32 23.52 -0.09
C MET A 434 1.19 22.63 1.14
N GLU A 435 0.07 21.91 1.24
CA GLU A 435 -0.29 21.11 2.41
C GLU A 435 -0.65 19.67 2.04
N GLN A 436 -0.29 18.72 2.89
CA GLN A 436 -0.64 17.29 2.76
C GLN A 436 -1.27 16.80 4.08
N GLN A 437 -2.44 16.15 4.01
CA GLN A 437 -3.26 15.77 5.18
C GLN A 437 -3.47 14.24 5.39
N ALA A 438 -3.02 13.39 4.46
CA ALA A 438 -3.37 11.96 4.46
C ALA A 438 -2.18 10.99 4.63
N VAL A 439 -0.94 11.49 4.52
CA VAL A 439 0.28 10.68 4.73
C VAL A 439 0.71 10.87 6.18
N ARG A 440 0.75 9.77 6.93
CA ARG A 440 0.96 9.80 8.39
C ARG A 440 2.09 8.86 8.78
N PHE A 441 3.17 9.43 9.30
CA PHE A 441 4.28 8.69 9.86
C PHE A 441 4.18 8.64 11.38
N ARG A 442 4.46 7.48 11.96
CA ARG A 442 4.78 7.41 13.40
C ARG A 442 6.25 7.74 13.61
N ILE A 443 6.54 8.65 14.52
CA ILE A 443 7.87 9.24 14.68
C ILE A 443 8.43 9.00 16.08
N ASN A 444 9.74 9.17 16.22
CA ASN A 444 10.46 9.15 17.49
C ASN A 444 11.54 10.24 17.50
N SER A 445 12.39 10.27 18.53
CA SER A 445 13.44 11.29 18.65
C SER A 445 14.56 11.16 17.61
N GLN A 446 14.65 10.03 16.89
CA GLN A 446 15.64 9.79 15.83
C GLN A 446 15.12 10.17 14.44
N SER A 447 13.80 10.32 14.30
CA SER A 447 13.18 10.69 13.03
C SER A 447 13.62 12.08 12.59
N LYS A 448 13.61 12.31 11.28
CA LYS A 448 14.01 13.58 10.66
C LYS A 448 13.00 14.02 9.62
N LEU A 449 12.72 15.31 9.54
CA LEU A 449 11.96 15.90 8.45
C LEU A 449 12.91 16.18 7.28
N ARG A 450 12.72 15.47 6.16
CA ARG A 450 13.41 15.75 4.88
C ARG A 450 12.56 16.71 4.06
N VAL A 451 13.18 17.78 3.59
CA VAL A 451 12.57 18.75 2.66
C VAL A 451 13.57 19.11 1.57
N THR A 452 13.17 18.92 0.32
CA THR A 452 13.93 19.36 -0.85
C THR A 452 13.25 20.54 -1.51
N TYR A 453 13.92 21.69 -1.60
CA TYR A 453 13.35 22.87 -2.23
C TYR A 453 14.42 23.80 -2.85
N GLY A 454 13.98 24.68 -3.75
CA GLY A 454 14.82 25.69 -4.38
C GLY A 454 13.99 26.74 -5.12
N GLY A 455 14.66 27.55 -5.92
CA GLY A 455 14.07 28.63 -6.71
C GLY A 455 14.66 30.00 -6.39
N VAL A 456 14.26 31.00 -7.17
CA VAL A 456 14.76 32.38 -7.06
C VAL A 456 13.71 33.37 -7.58
N CYS A 457 13.72 34.59 -7.04
CA CYS A 457 12.95 35.70 -7.60
C CYS A 457 13.56 36.16 -8.93
N ASP A 458 12.75 36.71 -9.84
CA ASP A 458 13.22 37.19 -11.15
C ASP A 458 14.23 38.34 -11.03
N ASN A 459 14.19 39.07 -9.92
CA ASN A 459 15.13 40.14 -9.59
C ASN A 459 16.43 39.65 -8.92
N GLY A 460 16.56 38.34 -8.67
CA GLY A 460 17.71 37.71 -8.02
C GLY A 460 17.60 37.57 -6.49
N ASP A 461 16.52 38.07 -5.88
CA ASP A 461 16.31 37.94 -4.43
C ASP A 461 16.02 36.49 -4.03
N ALA A 462 16.36 36.16 -2.78
CA ALA A 462 16.16 34.83 -2.24
C ALA A 462 14.66 34.52 -2.00
N LEU A 463 14.26 33.27 -2.24
CA LEU A 463 13.00 32.72 -1.76
C LEU A 463 13.13 32.29 -0.30
N ALA A 464 12.19 32.72 0.53
CA ALA A 464 12.09 32.24 1.91
C ALA A 464 11.22 30.97 1.96
N CYS A 465 11.61 30.01 2.80
CA CYS A 465 10.88 28.76 2.99
C CYS A 465 10.68 28.46 4.47
N LYS A 466 9.45 28.07 4.83
CA LYS A 466 9.08 27.62 6.17
C LYS A 466 8.35 26.29 6.06
N VAL A 467 8.67 25.37 6.96
CA VAL A 467 8.07 24.04 6.99
C VAL A 467 7.46 23.79 8.36
N MET A 468 6.31 23.10 8.36
CA MET A 468 5.55 22.80 9.56
C MET A 468 4.95 21.41 9.46
N VAL A 469 4.88 20.71 10.59
CA VAL A 469 4.25 19.40 10.75
C VAL A 469 3.34 19.47 11.95
N ASP A 470 2.08 19.07 11.77
CA ASP A 470 1.17 18.82 12.88
C ASP A 470 1.49 17.46 13.49
N ILE A 471 1.91 17.45 14.76
CA ILE A 471 2.34 16.23 15.46
C ILE A 471 1.42 15.99 16.65
N ASN A 472 0.75 14.85 16.65
CA ASN A 472 -0.21 14.47 17.68
C ASN A 472 0.11 13.10 18.32
N PRO A 473 -0.30 12.86 19.58
CA PRO A 473 -0.03 11.58 20.26
C PRO A 473 -0.86 10.41 19.72
N VAL A 474 -1.88 10.69 18.89
CA VAL A 474 -2.79 9.69 18.31
C VAL A 474 -2.87 9.85 16.78
N LYS A 475 -3.04 8.73 16.07
CA LYS A 475 -3.23 8.69 14.61
C LYS A 475 -4.68 9.00 14.22
N ALA A 476 -5.20 10.14 14.64
CA ALA A 476 -6.58 10.56 14.37
C ALA A 476 -6.64 12.07 14.16
N ASP A 477 -7.65 12.54 13.44
CA ASP A 477 -7.93 13.98 13.37
C ASP A 477 -8.36 14.43 14.77
N THR A 478 -7.64 15.39 15.34
CA THR A 478 -7.91 15.91 16.68
C THR A 478 -8.32 17.38 16.59
N GLU A 479 -9.08 17.86 17.60
CA GLU A 479 -9.44 19.28 17.69
C GLU A 479 -8.22 20.17 18.00
N GLU A 480 -7.19 19.62 18.65
CA GLU A 480 -5.96 20.34 19.00
C GLU A 480 -4.91 20.15 17.89
N VAL A 481 -4.63 21.22 17.14
CA VAL A 481 -3.61 21.21 16.10
C VAL A 481 -2.26 21.63 16.70
N ASN A 482 -1.29 20.73 16.62
CA ASN A 482 0.01 20.83 17.28
C ASN A 482 1.11 21.06 16.25
N TRP A 483 1.13 22.26 15.67
CA TRP A 483 2.12 22.65 14.68
C TRP A 483 3.52 22.80 15.28
N TYR A 484 4.46 22.02 14.76
CA TYR A 484 5.90 22.18 14.97
C TYR A 484 6.55 22.56 13.65
N GLY A 485 7.44 23.55 13.64
CA GLY A 485 8.05 24.01 12.40
C GLY A 485 9.39 24.72 12.57
N CYS A 486 10.00 25.01 11.44
CA CYS A 486 11.20 25.83 11.35
C CYS A 486 11.27 26.53 9.99
N THR A 487 12.07 27.58 9.90
CA THR A 487 12.42 28.24 8.63
C THR A 487 13.69 27.60 8.07
N LEU A 488 13.80 27.49 6.75
CA LEU A 488 14.98 26.96 6.06
C LEU A 488 15.84 28.09 5.47
N PRO A 489 17.14 27.87 5.17
CA PRO A 489 18.00 28.86 4.56
C PRO A 489 17.46 29.31 3.21
N GLY A 490 17.27 30.62 2.97
CA GLY A 490 16.65 31.11 1.73
C GLY A 490 17.41 30.71 0.46
N SER A 491 16.66 30.41 -0.61
CA SER A 491 17.21 29.93 -1.89
C SER A 491 17.41 31.07 -2.88
N THR A 492 18.60 31.16 -3.48
CA THR A 492 18.92 32.05 -4.61
C THR A 492 19.27 31.28 -5.89
N SER A 493 18.92 30.00 -5.95
CA SER A 493 19.31 29.08 -7.03
C SER A 493 18.11 28.33 -7.56
N MET A 494 18.09 28.02 -8.86
CA MET A 494 17.10 27.11 -9.46
C MET A 494 17.40 25.63 -9.16
N GLU A 495 18.58 25.32 -8.64
CA GLU A 495 18.92 24.01 -8.10
C GLU A 495 18.25 23.82 -6.75
N VAL A 496 17.64 22.66 -6.56
CA VAL A 496 17.01 22.26 -5.29
C VAL A 496 18.04 21.73 -4.30
N GLU A 497 17.94 22.16 -3.05
CA GLU A 497 18.77 21.69 -1.94
C GLU A 497 17.95 20.77 -1.02
N GLN A 498 18.59 19.73 -0.48
CA GLN A 498 17.97 18.81 0.49
C GLN A 498 18.36 19.21 1.91
N HIS A 499 17.36 19.36 2.78
CA HIS A 499 17.53 19.59 4.20
C HIS A 499 16.95 18.42 5.00
N ASP A 500 17.78 17.76 5.80
CA ASP A 500 17.38 16.73 6.77
C ASP A 500 17.41 17.32 8.18
N ILE A 501 16.24 17.61 8.74
CA ILE A 501 16.07 18.34 9.99
C ILE A 501 15.70 17.35 11.09
N ASP A 502 16.53 17.22 12.13
CA ASP A 502 16.15 16.38 13.27
C ASP A 502 14.88 16.98 13.90
N LEU A 503 13.88 16.14 14.22
CA LEU A 503 12.61 16.63 14.76
C LEU A 503 12.81 17.40 16.08
N GLY A 504 13.88 17.10 16.82
CA GLY A 504 14.32 17.85 18.00
C GLY A 504 14.62 19.33 17.77
N HIS A 505 14.75 19.78 16.52
CA HIS A 505 14.93 21.19 16.17
C HIS A 505 13.63 21.89 15.74
N LEU A 506 12.52 21.16 15.60
CA LEU A 506 11.24 21.78 15.26
C LEU A 506 10.63 22.44 16.49
N ALA A 507 10.30 23.72 16.35
CA ALA A 507 9.75 24.54 17.41
C ALA A 507 8.23 24.59 17.30
N ARG A 508 7.53 24.56 18.44
CA ARG A 508 6.08 24.72 18.46
C ARG A 508 5.69 26.11 17.93
N MET A 509 4.66 26.18 17.09
CA MET A 509 4.26 27.42 16.42
C MET A 509 3.29 28.26 17.24
N THR A 510 2.37 27.59 17.96
CA THR A 510 1.31 28.23 18.75
C THR A 510 1.39 27.75 20.20
N ASN A 511 1.20 28.68 21.15
CA ASN A 511 1.21 28.37 22.56
C ASN A 511 -0.14 27.77 22.99
N PRO A 512 -0.20 26.54 23.53
CA PRO A 512 -1.47 25.89 23.90
C PRO A 512 -2.17 26.55 25.09
N ALA A 513 -1.45 27.33 25.91
CA ALA A 513 -2.01 27.91 27.13
C ALA A 513 -2.95 29.09 26.83
N ASN A 514 -2.67 29.83 25.75
CA ASN A 514 -3.43 31.03 25.35
C ASN A 514 -3.93 30.99 23.90
N GLY A 515 -3.45 30.06 23.07
CA GLY A 515 -3.81 29.95 21.65
C GLY A 515 -3.11 30.96 20.73
N GLU A 516 -2.12 31.71 21.24
CA GLU A 516 -1.41 32.74 20.47
C GLU A 516 -0.12 32.17 19.85
N ASP A 517 0.23 32.64 18.66
CA ASP A 517 1.49 32.30 18.01
C ASP A 517 2.70 32.86 18.77
N TYR A 518 3.79 32.10 18.83
CA TYR A 518 5.02 32.59 19.43
C TYR A 518 5.61 33.75 18.61
N ILE A 519 6.04 34.81 19.28
CA ILE A 519 6.62 36.01 18.65
C ILE A 519 8.10 35.74 18.34
N ILE A 520 8.33 35.10 17.20
CA ILE A 520 9.67 34.82 16.67
C ILE A 520 10.08 35.85 15.61
N ALA A 521 11.38 35.90 15.31
CA ALA A 521 11.96 36.82 14.35
C ALA A 521 11.35 36.63 12.95
N ASP A 522 10.78 37.71 12.41
CA ASP A 522 10.19 37.78 11.07
C ASP A 522 10.44 39.17 10.48
N ALA A 523 10.96 39.25 9.25
CA ALA A 523 11.25 40.53 8.60
C ALA A 523 10.00 41.44 8.47
N ARG A 524 8.81 40.85 8.34
CA ARG A 524 7.54 41.60 8.19
C ARG A 524 7.15 42.31 9.47
N ALA A 525 7.67 41.88 10.62
CA ALA A 525 7.50 42.53 11.92
C ALA A 525 8.56 43.62 12.18
N CYS A 526 9.45 43.89 11.23
CA CYS A 526 10.56 44.80 11.44
C CYS A 526 10.41 46.10 10.63
N SER A 527 10.85 47.21 11.20
CA SER A 527 10.97 48.51 10.53
C SER A 527 12.18 49.26 11.11
N ASP A 528 12.50 50.43 10.58
CA ASP A 528 13.70 51.17 10.94
C ASP A 528 13.60 52.67 10.70
N TYR A 529 14.66 53.37 11.12
CA TYR A 529 14.96 54.73 10.68
C TYR A 529 16.47 55.03 10.82
N GLY A 530 16.88 56.20 10.32
CA GLY A 530 18.24 56.72 10.53
C GLY A 530 19.34 55.97 9.78
N GLY A 531 18.98 55.20 8.74
CA GLY A 531 19.93 54.45 7.91
C GLY A 531 20.30 53.07 8.45
N CYS A 532 19.57 52.58 9.47
CA CYS A 532 19.65 51.19 9.88
C CYS A 532 19.31 50.27 8.70
N THR A 533 19.96 49.13 8.60
CA THR A 533 19.62 48.09 7.62
C THR A 533 19.47 46.77 8.35
N TRP A 534 18.61 45.88 7.87
CA TRP A 534 18.40 44.58 8.50
C TRP A 534 18.09 43.52 7.46
N GLN A 535 18.33 42.29 7.85
CA GLN A 535 18.09 41.12 7.03
C GLN A 535 17.64 39.95 7.89
N GLU A 536 16.70 39.19 7.35
CA GLU A 536 16.31 37.89 7.88
C GLU A 536 17.38 36.87 7.52
N LYS A 537 17.81 36.06 8.49
CA LYS A 537 18.83 35.02 8.29
C LYS A 537 18.42 33.74 8.99
N PHE A 538 18.83 32.62 8.42
CA PHE A 538 18.85 31.35 9.13
C PHE A 538 20.16 31.21 9.90
N GLU A 539 20.08 30.81 11.16
CA GLU A 539 21.26 30.55 11.99
C GLU A 539 21.11 29.22 12.77
N ASN A 540 22.22 28.49 12.88
CA ASN A 540 22.33 27.30 13.73
C ASN A 540 22.90 27.68 15.10
N ASN A 541 22.56 26.92 16.15
CA ASN A 541 23.00 27.16 17.53
C ASN A 541 22.54 28.51 18.10
N ILE A 542 21.33 28.92 17.77
CA ILE A 542 20.60 29.98 18.47
C ILE A 542 20.29 29.47 19.88
N TYR A 543 20.22 30.38 20.87
CA TYR A 543 19.80 30.15 22.26
C TYR A 543 19.26 28.75 22.56
N ASP A 544 19.97 27.99 23.42
CA ASP A 544 19.76 26.56 23.73
C ASP A 544 20.19 25.51 22.68
N GLY A 545 20.82 25.95 21.59
CA GLY A 545 21.38 25.08 20.55
C GLY A 545 20.43 24.82 19.38
N ARG A 546 19.23 25.40 19.40
CA ARG A 546 18.26 25.32 18.30
C ARG A 546 18.76 25.99 17.01
N SER A 547 18.05 25.72 15.93
CA SER A 547 18.23 26.44 14.66
C SER A 547 16.95 27.16 14.28
N GLY A 548 17.05 28.29 13.58
CA GLY A 548 15.87 29.07 13.23
C GLY A 548 16.18 30.39 12.56
N THR A 549 15.13 31.16 12.34
CA THR A 549 15.24 32.52 11.80
C THR A 549 15.66 33.49 12.87
N ILE A 550 16.58 34.37 12.50
CA ILE A 550 16.92 35.59 13.24
C ILE A 550 16.70 36.78 12.32
N VAL A 551 16.52 37.96 12.89
CA VAL A 551 16.70 39.22 12.15
C VAL A 551 17.92 39.91 12.71
N GLU A 552 18.88 40.18 11.84
CA GLU A 552 20.11 40.91 12.15
C GLU A 552 19.99 42.32 11.59
N ALA A 553 20.13 43.31 12.47
CA ALA A 553 20.16 44.72 12.16
C ALA A 553 21.59 45.27 12.30
N LEU A 554 21.98 46.11 11.34
CA LEU A 554 23.21 46.89 11.30
C LEU A 554 22.86 48.37 11.50
N PHE A 555 23.45 48.97 12.52
CA PHE A 555 23.31 50.37 12.89
C PHE A 555 24.56 51.13 12.43
N PRO A 556 24.48 52.02 11.42
CA PRO A 556 25.66 52.74 10.95
C PRO A 556 26.23 53.72 12.00
N ASN A 557 25.37 54.29 12.85
CA ASN A 557 25.70 55.25 13.90
C ASN A 557 24.59 55.30 14.97
N ASP A 558 24.68 56.25 15.90
CA ASP A 558 23.76 56.45 17.04
C ASP A 558 22.44 57.17 16.69
N ASP A 559 22.28 57.69 15.48
CA ASP A 559 21.01 58.25 14.98
C ASP A 559 20.07 57.16 14.40
N ALA A 560 20.58 55.94 14.21
CA ALA A 560 19.86 54.82 13.62
C ALA A 560 19.05 54.05 14.68
N GLY A 561 17.83 53.63 14.32
CA GLY A 561 16.95 52.84 15.19
C GLY A 561 16.30 51.68 14.46
N PHE A 562 16.12 50.58 15.18
CA PHE A 562 15.48 49.36 14.69
C PHE A 562 14.21 49.08 15.48
N ILE A 563 13.13 48.72 14.80
CA ILE A 563 11.80 48.52 15.40
C ILE A 563 11.42 47.05 15.26
N ILE A 564 11.00 46.46 16.38
CA ILE A 564 10.33 45.15 16.41
C ILE A 564 8.86 45.39 16.74
N GLY A 565 8.00 45.09 15.79
CA GLY A 565 6.56 45.27 15.86
C GLY A 565 5.79 44.02 16.27
N PHE A 566 4.64 44.23 16.89
CA PHE A 566 3.69 43.17 17.26
C PHE A 566 2.46 43.14 16.34
N TRP A 567 2.50 43.85 15.21
CA TRP A 567 1.40 43.91 14.23
C TRP A 567 1.14 42.61 13.45
N LEU A 568 1.97 41.58 13.64
CA LEU A 568 1.70 40.23 13.14
C LEU A 568 0.91 39.36 14.13
N THR A 569 0.73 39.81 15.38
CA THR A 569 -0.19 39.16 16.31
C THR A 569 -1.63 39.52 15.95
N ASP A 570 -2.60 38.67 16.31
CA ASP A 570 -4.02 38.92 16.03
C ASP A 570 -4.53 40.25 16.62
N ALA A 571 -4.02 40.62 17.80
CA ALA A 571 -4.38 41.87 18.47
C ALA A 571 -3.56 43.08 17.96
N GLY A 572 -2.49 42.84 17.20
CA GLY A 572 -1.51 43.84 16.80
C GLY A 572 -0.66 44.39 17.95
N VAL A 573 -0.72 43.77 19.14
CA VAL A 573 -0.07 44.20 20.38
C VAL A 573 0.37 42.99 21.21
N ALA A 574 1.42 43.14 22.03
CA ALA A 574 1.89 42.11 22.94
C ALA A 574 2.45 42.69 24.27
N PRO A 575 2.45 41.93 25.38
CA PRO A 575 3.12 42.32 26.62
C PRO A 575 4.62 41.97 26.53
N PRO A 576 5.58 42.92 26.48
CA PRO A 576 7.01 42.60 26.45
C PRO A 576 7.48 42.09 27.82
N GLN A 577 7.80 40.81 27.92
CA GLN A 577 8.23 40.12 29.14
C GLN A 577 9.68 39.63 29.07
N SER A 578 10.16 39.31 27.87
CA SER A 578 11.56 38.92 27.65
C SER A 578 11.96 39.09 26.19
N ILE A 579 13.26 39.10 25.93
CA ILE A 579 13.82 39.06 24.57
C ILE A 579 15.03 38.13 24.53
N VAL A 580 15.13 37.33 23.47
CA VAL A 580 16.32 36.55 23.13
C VAL A 580 17.09 37.25 22.03
N TYR A 581 18.32 37.69 22.33
CA TYR A 581 19.13 38.48 21.42
C TYR A 581 20.64 38.15 21.49
N ARG A 582 21.38 38.63 20.49
CA ARG A 582 22.84 38.70 20.44
C ARG A 582 23.24 40.12 20.01
N ALA A 583 24.23 40.70 20.66
CA ALA A 583 24.72 42.04 20.34
C ALA A 583 26.24 42.16 20.52
N ASP A 584 26.88 42.99 19.69
CA ASP A 584 28.31 43.31 19.78
C ASP A 584 28.61 44.62 20.54
N ALA A 585 27.58 45.40 20.85
CA ALA A 585 27.61 46.62 21.65
C ALA A 585 26.46 46.63 22.67
N ASP A 586 26.44 47.63 23.55
CA ASP A 586 25.33 47.86 24.47
C ASP A 586 24.18 48.58 23.74
N PHE A 587 22.98 48.03 23.86
CA PHE A 587 21.75 48.54 23.25
C PHE A 587 20.69 48.82 24.33
N ASN A 588 19.66 49.55 23.93
CA ASN A 588 18.50 49.89 24.75
C ASN A 588 17.24 49.34 24.12
N PHE A 589 16.47 48.58 24.89
CA PHE A 589 15.10 48.18 24.55
C PHE A 589 14.14 49.26 25.02
N ARG A 590 13.45 49.95 24.11
CA ARG A 590 12.62 51.13 24.43
C ARG A 590 11.18 50.98 23.97
N PHE A 591 10.25 51.55 24.73
CA PHE A 591 8.89 51.80 24.27
C PHE A 591 8.23 52.96 25.04
N GLU A 592 7.07 53.38 24.55
CA GLU A 592 6.20 54.38 25.17
C GLU A 592 5.04 53.66 25.88
N ASP A 593 4.83 53.96 27.16
CA ASP A 593 3.80 53.33 27.98
C ASP A 593 2.40 53.91 27.74
N THR A 594 1.38 53.38 28.42
CA THR A 594 -0.03 53.78 28.21
C THR A 594 -0.27 55.24 28.57
N ASP A 595 0.53 55.80 29.49
CA ASP A 595 0.44 57.18 29.97
C ASP A 595 1.33 58.14 29.17
N LYS A 596 1.97 57.67 28.09
CA LYS A 596 2.88 58.43 27.19
C LYS A 596 4.27 58.71 27.75
N TRP A 597 4.69 58.00 28.80
CA TRP A 597 6.07 58.04 29.28
C TRP A 597 6.96 57.07 28.52
N ARG A 598 8.16 57.51 28.16
CA ARG A 598 9.16 56.69 27.45
C ARG A 598 10.13 56.03 28.42
N TRP A 599 10.32 54.73 28.26
CA TRP A 599 11.14 53.89 29.13
C TRP A 599 12.17 53.11 28.34
N TRP A 600 13.24 52.69 29.01
CA TRP A 600 14.23 51.82 28.41
C TRP A 600 14.82 50.80 29.40
N TRP A 601 15.26 49.67 28.86
CA TRP A 601 16.01 48.63 29.55
C TRP A 601 17.36 48.45 28.86
N MET A 602 18.42 48.28 29.65
CA MET A 602 19.75 47.98 29.12
C MET A 602 19.79 46.56 28.55
N LEU A 603 20.29 46.42 27.33
CA LEU A 603 20.64 45.17 26.67
C LEU A 603 22.16 45.15 26.45
N PRO A 604 22.95 44.61 27.40
CA PRO A 604 24.41 44.61 27.29
C PRO A 604 24.92 43.81 26.08
N ALA A 605 26.13 44.13 25.62
CA ALA A 605 26.85 43.33 24.64
C ALA A 605 26.97 41.88 25.12
N THR A 606 26.70 40.93 24.22
CA THR A 606 26.60 39.51 24.59
C THR A 606 27.87 38.72 24.30
N ASN A 607 28.92 39.36 23.78
CA ASN A 607 30.18 38.73 23.35
C ASN A 607 29.98 37.60 22.33
N GLY A 608 29.01 37.76 21.43
CA GLY A 608 28.70 36.78 20.38
C GLY A 608 27.81 35.62 20.82
N GLU A 609 27.42 35.54 22.10
CA GLU A 609 26.50 34.52 22.60
C GLU A 609 25.03 34.99 22.52
N TRP A 610 24.11 34.04 22.35
CA TRP A 610 22.68 34.31 22.48
C TRP A 610 22.27 34.36 23.95
N LYS A 611 21.57 35.41 24.37
CA LYS A 611 21.12 35.60 25.75
C LYS A 611 19.64 35.94 25.80
N GLN A 612 18.96 35.43 26.83
CA GLN A 612 17.62 35.86 27.19
C GLN A 612 17.71 36.91 28.30
N VAL A 613 17.03 38.04 28.11
CA VAL A 613 16.85 39.07 29.13
C VAL A 613 15.37 39.14 29.48
N ILE A 614 15.07 39.20 30.78
CA ILE A 614 13.71 39.41 31.29
C ILE A 614 13.45 40.90 31.39
N ILE A 615 12.34 41.36 30.82
CA ILE A 615 11.89 42.75 30.82
C ILE A 615 10.93 42.94 31.98
N ARG A 616 11.45 43.38 33.13
CA ARG A 616 10.65 43.63 34.33
C ARG A 616 10.36 45.12 34.48
N PRO A 617 9.11 45.54 34.79
CA PRO A 617 8.79 46.94 35.03
C PRO A 617 9.69 47.62 36.08
N GLU A 618 10.10 46.90 37.13
CA GLU A 618 10.97 47.45 38.19
C GLU A 618 12.40 47.76 37.74
N ASP A 619 12.86 47.17 36.64
CA ASP A 619 14.21 47.36 36.08
C ASP A 619 14.24 48.48 35.01
N ALA A 620 13.08 49.08 34.71
CA ALA A 620 12.95 50.11 33.69
C ALA A 620 13.60 51.42 34.13
N THR A 621 14.32 52.06 33.21
CA THR A 621 14.85 53.41 33.41
C THR A 621 14.03 54.42 32.61
N LEU A 622 13.62 55.51 33.27
CA LEU A 622 12.89 56.59 32.63
C LEU A 622 13.80 57.31 31.63
N SER A 623 13.36 57.43 30.37
CA SER A 623 14.10 58.16 29.34
C SER A 623 14.26 59.64 29.72
N GLY A 624 15.45 60.21 29.48
CA GLY A 624 15.68 61.65 29.63
C GLY A 624 14.95 62.50 28.57
N TYR A 625 14.49 61.87 27.47
CA TYR A 625 13.69 62.49 26.44
C TYR A 625 12.22 62.09 26.60
N GLN A 626 11.38 63.07 26.96
CA GLN A 626 9.92 62.93 27.17
C GLN A 626 9.19 64.04 26.41
N PRO A 627 8.84 63.83 25.12
CA PRO A 627 8.24 64.88 24.30
C PRO A 627 6.81 65.25 24.72
N ASP A 628 6.11 64.35 25.40
CA ASP A 628 4.70 64.50 25.78
C ASP A 628 4.50 64.90 27.26
N HIS A 629 5.59 65.06 28.03
CA HIS A 629 5.56 65.40 29.46
C HIS A 629 6.56 66.50 29.82
N ASP A 630 6.13 67.45 30.65
CA ASP A 630 7.03 68.44 31.23
C ASP A 630 7.65 67.88 32.52
N THR A 631 8.82 67.26 32.39
CA THR A 631 9.48 66.53 33.49
C THR A 631 10.01 67.42 34.63
N ASP A 632 9.99 68.75 34.45
CA ASP A 632 10.34 69.72 35.49
C ASP A 632 9.14 70.10 36.37
N VAL A 633 7.92 69.74 35.96
CA VAL A 633 6.66 70.09 36.64
C VAL A 633 5.86 68.85 37.06
N GLU A 634 5.86 67.80 36.23
CA GLU A 634 5.09 66.57 36.47
C GLU A 634 5.85 65.59 37.40
N PRO A 635 5.15 64.93 38.35
CA PRO A 635 5.74 63.87 39.16
C PRO A 635 6.22 62.71 38.28
N LYS A 636 7.51 62.39 38.34
CA LYS A 636 8.09 61.29 37.57
C LYS A 636 7.54 59.94 38.05
N PRO A 637 6.99 59.10 37.15
CA PRO A 637 6.56 57.76 37.52
C PRO A 637 7.75 56.90 37.97
N ALA A 638 7.49 55.94 38.86
CA ALA A 638 8.52 55.04 39.40
C ALA A 638 8.68 53.74 38.60
N ALA A 639 7.72 53.40 37.75
CA ALA A 639 7.71 52.24 36.87
C ALA A 639 6.78 52.50 35.67
N PRO A 640 7.00 51.83 34.53
CA PRO A 640 6.14 51.95 33.34
C PRO A 640 4.75 51.38 33.58
N ASN A 641 3.73 52.02 33.00
CA ASN A 641 2.34 51.55 33.05
C ASN A 641 1.89 51.00 31.68
N TYR A 642 1.87 49.67 31.53
CA TYR A 642 1.42 49.02 30.30
C TYR A 642 0.79 47.66 30.59
N THR A 643 -0.13 47.24 29.70
CA THR A 643 -0.61 45.84 29.64
C THR A 643 -0.07 45.16 28.38
N THR A 644 -0.21 45.82 27.24
CA THR A 644 0.36 45.43 25.95
C THR A 644 0.81 46.68 25.21
N ILE A 645 1.72 46.53 24.26
CA ILE A 645 2.19 47.61 23.37
C ILE A 645 2.21 47.10 21.92
N ASP A 646 2.30 47.99 20.96
CA ASP A 646 2.30 47.68 19.52
C ASP A 646 3.71 47.43 18.95
N GLN A 647 4.75 48.01 19.54
CA GLN A 647 6.13 47.86 19.08
C GLN A 647 7.17 48.20 20.16
N VAL A 648 8.41 47.79 19.91
CA VAL A 648 9.60 48.17 20.70
C VAL A 648 10.68 48.71 19.77
N THR A 649 11.49 49.63 20.27
CA THR A 649 12.60 50.24 19.54
C THR A 649 13.93 49.88 20.18
N ILE A 650 14.85 49.33 19.38
CA ILE A 650 16.22 49.00 19.75
C ILE A 650 17.14 50.13 19.31
N LEU A 651 17.96 50.65 20.23
CA LEU A 651 18.87 51.77 20.00
C LEU A 651 20.25 51.54 20.63
N PRO A 652 21.37 51.90 19.99
CA PRO A 652 22.68 51.88 20.65
C PRO A 652 22.68 52.76 21.91
N ASP A 653 23.34 52.32 23.00
CA ASP A 653 23.45 53.12 24.22
C ASP A 653 24.57 54.19 24.13
N SER A 654 25.55 53.95 23.26
CA SER A 654 26.66 54.87 23.01
C SER A 654 26.94 55.02 21.52
N ALA A 655 27.70 56.05 21.15
CA ALA A 655 28.15 56.29 19.79
C ALA A 655 29.12 55.19 19.33
N VAL A 656 28.57 54.12 18.76
CA VAL A 656 29.31 52.99 18.18
C VAL A 656 29.00 52.94 16.68
N GLU A 657 30.03 53.03 15.85
CA GLU A 657 29.89 52.88 14.40
C GLU A 657 29.70 51.40 14.02
N ASN A 658 28.75 51.13 13.13
CA ASN A 658 28.48 49.79 12.58
C ASN A 658 28.17 48.71 13.65
N ALA A 659 27.36 49.03 14.65
CA ALA A 659 26.95 48.08 15.68
C ALA A 659 25.93 47.08 15.12
N HIS A 660 25.98 45.83 15.61
CA HIS A 660 25.09 44.75 15.19
C HIS A 660 24.20 44.25 16.34
N PHE A 661 22.91 44.10 16.04
CA PHE A 661 21.93 43.50 16.94
C PHE A 661 21.17 42.41 16.21
N SER A 662 21.10 41.21 16.79
CA SER A 662 20.29 40.10 16.28
C SER A 662 19.27 39.69 17.31
N TRP A 663 18.04 39.39 16.90
CA TRP A 663 17.01 38.84 17.79
C TRP A 663 16.39 37.56 17.22
N TYR A 664 15.92 36.71 18.14
CA TYR A 664 15.26 35.44 17.81
C TYR A 664 13.79 35.41 18.22
N CYS A 665 13.46 35.79 19.46
CA CYS A 665 12.07 35.83 19.92
C CYS A 665 11.87 36.86 21.02
N VAL A 666 10.60 37.28 21.18
CA VAL A 666 10.11 38.10 22.29
C VAL A 666 9.13 37.26 23.10
N ASN A 667 9.16 37.43 24.42
CA ASN A 667 8.42 36.67 25.43
C ASN A 667 8.87 35.21 25.50
N ASP A 668 7.99 34.27 25.18
CA ASP A 668 8.23 32.85 25.39
C ASP A 668 9.17 32.28 24.32
N VAL A 669 10.18 31.56 24.78
CA VAL A 669 11.03 30.75 23.90
C VAL A 669 10.21 29.52 23.49
N PRO A 670 9.92 29.29 22.20
CA PRO A 670 9.06 28.19 21.79
C PRO A 670 9.67 26.84 22.18
N PRO A 671 8.90 25.89 22.74
CA PRO A 671 9.41 24.57 23.07
C PRO A 671 9.73 23.79 21.80
N LEU A 672 10.83 23.04 21.82
CA LEU A 672 11.18 22.10 20.77
C LEU A 672 10.41 20.78 20.93
N PHE A 673 10.18 20.06 19.84
CA PHE A 673 9.66 18.70 19.91
C PHE A 673 10.67 17.78 20.62
N ASN A 674 10.22 17.02 21.61
CA ASN A 674 11.11 16.18 22.44
C ASN A 674 10.49 14.83 22.83
N ALA A 675 9.45 14.39 22.10
CA ALA A 675 8.80 13.12 22.38
C ALA A 675 9.47 11.98 21.59
N ASP A 676 9.39 10.77 22.17
CA ASP A 676 9.87 9.53 21.55
C ASP A 676 8.74 8.74 20.85
N ASP A 677 7.54 9.32 20.81
CA ASP A 677 6.38 8.80 20.10
C ASP A 677 5.47 9.96 19.67
N GLY A 678 4.85 9.82 18.51
CA GLY A 678 3.97 10.82 17.92
C GLY A 678 3.59 10.45 16.50
N TRP A 679 2.58 11.13 15.96
CA TRP A 679 2.08 10.93 14.61
C TRP A 679 2.08 12.24 13.86
N THR A 680 2.69 12.26 12.68
CA THR A 680 2.50 13.37 11.75
C THR A 680 1.10 13.25 11.16
N LEU A 681 0.29 14.30 11.28
CA LEU A 681 -1.06 14.34 10.71
C LEU A 681 -1.12 15.19 9.45
N THR A 682 -0.45 16.34 9.47
CA THR A 682 -0.43 17.27 8.35
C THR A 682 0.98 17.83 8.17
N PHE A 683 1.44 17.90 6.92
CA PHE A 683 2.67 18.59 6.54
C PHE A 683 2.32 19.84 5.74
N ARG A 684 3.06 20.93 5.98
CA ARG A 684 2.91 22.19 5.25
C ARG A 684 4.27 22.76 4.91
N ILE A 685 4.44 23.15 3.65
CA ILE A 685 5.56 23.96 3.18
C ILE A 685 5.04 25.30 2.68
N VAL A 686 5.73 26.37 3.07
CA VAL A 686 5.38 27.75 2.75
C VAL A 686 6.57 28.37 2.02
N ILE A 687 6.36 28.81 0.79
CA ILE A 687 7.40 29.47 -0.02
C ILE A 687 6.96 30.89 -0.34
N ARG A 688 7.84 31.86 -0.07
CA ARG A 688 7.58 33.30 -0.20
C ARG A 688 8.62 33.95 -1.10
N GLY A 689 8.13 34.68 -2.11
CA GLY A 689 8.94 35.58 -2.94
C GLY A 689 8.46 37.04 -2.81
N GLY A 690 9.41 37.98 -2.78
CA GLY A 690 9.13 39.41 -2.69
C GLY A 690 8.72 40.08 -4.01
N SER A 691 8.80 39.34 -5.12
CA SER A 691 8.42 39.74 -6.47
C SER A 691 7.96 38.52 -7.28
N ALA A 692 7.78 38.64 -8.60
CA ALA A 692 7.68 37.49 -9.48
C ALA A 692 8.84 36.49 -9.24
N PHE A 693 8.53 35.19 -9.23
CA PHE A 693 9.51 34.16 -8.90
C PHE A 693 9.15 32.79 -9.47
N THR A 694 10.16 31.92 -9.54
CA THR A 694 9.97 30.49 -9.82
C THR A 694 10.50 29.67 -8.65
N GLY A 695 9.61 28.89 -8.03
CA GLY A 695 9.94 27.98 -6.93
C GLY A 695 9.96 26.52 -7.38
N LYS A 696 10.74 25.70 -6.69
CA LYS A 696 10.81 24.24 -6.89
C LYS A 696 10.69 23.49 -5.56
N VAL A 697 9.96 22.38 -5.56
CA VAL A 697 9.86 21.43 -4.44
C VAL A 697 10.08 20.02 -4.96
N GLY A 698 11.03 19.32 -4.35
CA GLY A 698 11.30 17.90 -4.61
C GLY A 698 10.64 17.00 -3.57
N ASP A 699 11.40 16.06 -3.03
CA ASP A 699 10.92 15.16 -2.00
C ASP A 699 10.77 15.84 -0.63
N CYS A 700 9.59 15.71 -0.03
CA CYS A 700 9.30 16.08 1.36
C CYS A 700 8.77 14.84 2.08
N THR A 701 9.43 14.35 3.14
CA THR A 701 9.04 13.11 3.84
C THR A 701 9.65 13.04 5.25
N ILE A 702 9.32 12.01 6.03
CA ILE A 702 10.02 11.67 7.26
C ILE A 702 11.04 10.56 7.01
N LYS A 703 12.27 10.77 7.48
CA LYS A 703 13.33 9.76 7.54
C LYS A 703 13.38 9.14 8.94
N ASP A 704 13.83 7.90 9.01
CA ASP A 704 14.03 7.16 10.27
C ASP A 704 12.77 7.17 11.15
N TYR A 705 11.60 7.09 10.51
CA TYR A 705 10.31 6.95 11.18
C TYR A 705 10.15 5.53 11.73
N ARG A 706 9.23 5.37 12.68
CA ARG A 706 8.95 4.07 13.27
C ARG A 706 8.14 3.20 12.31
N LEU A 707 8.58 1.96 12.14
CA LEU A 707 7.93 0.99 11.25
C LEU A 707 6.64 0.38 11.82
N ASP A 708 6.29 0.69 13.08
CA ASP A 708 5.04 0.29 13.75
C ASP A 708 3.92 1.34 13.58
N SER A 709 3.83 1.89 12.37
CA SER A 709 2.80 2.87 11.95
C SER A 709 1.41 2.24 11.68
N LEU A 710 1.36 0.91 11.69
CA LEU A 710 0.15 0.10 11.60
C LEU A 710 0.25 -1.05 12.60
N ALA A 711 -0.89 -1.55 13.07
CA ALA A 711 -0.91 -2.68 13.99
C ALA A 711 -0.21 -3.89 13.38
N TYR A 712 0.62 -4.57 14.19
CA TYR A 712 1.41 -5.75 13.80
C TYR A 712 2.46 -5.49 12.70
N CYS A 713 2.86 -4.23 12.51
CA CYS A 713 3.99 -3.86 11.64
C CYS A 713 5.22 -3.48 12.47
N PRO A 714 6.43 -3.71 11.95
CA PRO A 714 6.71 -4.40 10.69
C PRO A 714 6.53 -5.93 10.81
N GLY A 715 6.37 -6.64 9.68
CA GLY A 715 6.30 -8.11 9.64
C GLY A 715 5.06 -8.69 8.97
N THR A 716 3.90 -8.06 9.17
CA THR A 716 2.66 -8.53 8.55
C THR A 716 2.67 -8.25 7.04
N ILE A 717 2.40 -9.28 6.25
CA ILE A 717 2.36 -9.20 4.78
C ILE A 717 0.98 -8.69 4.34
N PRO A 718 0.90 -7.62 3.53
CA PRO A 718 -0.36 -7.12 2.98
C PRO A 718 -0.98 -8.09 1.96
N PHE A 719 -2.22 -7.84 1.54
CA PHE A 719 -2.86 -8.65 0.50
C PHE A 719 -2.16 -8.51 -0.86
N SER A 720 -1.79 -7.29 -1.23
CA SER A 720 -1.17 -7.00 -2.52
C SER A 720 0.08 -6.13 -2.39
N ASN A 721 0.91 -6.22 -3.43
CA ASN A 721 2.24 -5.65 -3.57
C ASN A 721 2.44 -5.06 -4.99
N ILE A 722 1.36 -4.54 -5.58
CA ILE A 722 1.40 -3.91 -6.90
C ILE A 722 2.54 -2.91 -6.96
N TYR A 723 3.30 -2.89 -8.05
CA TYR A 723 4.28 -1.84 -8.30
C TYR A 723 3.70 -0.82 -9.28
N SER A 724 3.95 0.46 -9.03
CA SER A 724 3.55 1.51 -9.96
C SER A 724 4.46 1.50 -11.18
N GLU A 725 3.86 1.41 -12.38
CA GLU A 725 4.59 1.33 -13.64
C GLU A 725 5.58 2.50 -13.80
N GLY A 726 6.78 2.19 -14.28
CA GLY A 726 7.87 3.17 -14.45
C GLY A 726 8.49 3.71 -13.15
N THR A 727 8.10 3.20 -11.97
CA THR A 727 8.69 3.62 -10.68
C THR A 727 9.29 2.45 -9.90
N TYR A 728 10.09 2.73 -8.88
CA TYR A 728 10.48 1.70 -7.91
C TYR A 728 9.46 1.55 -6.76
N GLN A 729 8.26 2.13 -6.85
CA GLN A 729 7.30 2.21 -5.74
C GLN A 729 6.35 1.02 -5.71
N LEU A 730 6.00 0.61 -4.50
CA LEU A 730 4.78 -0.17 -4.29
C LEU A 730 3.61 0.82 -4.48
N GLY A 731 2.60 0.41 -5.23
CA GLY A 731 1.38 1.15 -5.48
C GLY A 731 0.63 1.43 -4.17
N ALA A 732 -0.20 2.47 -4.18
CA ALA A 732 -0.80 3.00 -2.97
C ALA A 732 -1.83 2.04 -2.30
N TRP A 733 -2.38 1.08 -3.05
CA TRP A 733 -3.34 0.10 -2.53
C TRP A 733 -2.65 -1.19 -2.13
N HIS A 734 -2.86 -1.65 -0.89
CA HIS A 734 -2.26 -2.88 -0.38
C HIS A 734 -3.29 -3.88 0.16
N GLY A 735 -4.47 -3.41 0.54
CA GLY A 735 -5.55 -4.24 1.08
C GLY A 735 -5.31 -4.72 2.51
N MET A 736 -6.27 -5.49 3.04
CA MET A 736 -6.21 -6.02 4.40
C MET A 736 -5.26 -7.21 4.50
N PRO A 737 -4.48 -7.36 5.58
CA PRO A 737 -3.71 -8.57 5.83
C PRO A 737 -4.63 -9.71 6.30
N TYR A 738 -4.30 -10.94 5.86
CA TYR A 738 -5.02 -12.16 6.24
C TYR A 738 -4.12 -13.11 7.02
N PRO A 739 -4.61 -13.78 8.09
CA PRO A 739 -3.83 -14.84 8.75
C PRO A 739 -3.42 -15.96 7.81
N GLY A 740 -4.24 -16.29 6.81
CA GLY A 740 -3.93 -17.31 5.80
C GLY A 740 -2.80 -16.93 4.83
N TYR A 741 -2.41 -15.65 4.76
CA TYR A 741 -1.31 -15.14 3.92
C TYR A 741 0.01 -15.04 4.70
N GLN A 742 -0.04 -15.16 6.02
CA GLN A 742 1.15 -15.03 6.84
C GLN A 742 1.97 -16.33 6.84
N TYR A 743 3.28 -16.22 6.62
CA TYR A 743 4.20 -17.37 6.60
C TYR A 743 5.49 -17.09 7.39
N PRO A 744 5.44 -17.10 8.74
CA PRO A 744 6.54 -16.65 9.59
C PRO A 744 7.82 -17.47 9.52
N PHE A 745 7.77 -18.64 8.88
CA PHE A 745 8.94 -19.43 8.54
C PHE A 745 10.06 -18.59 7.90
N MET A 746 9.73 -17.65 7.01
CA MET A 746 10.76 -16.89 6.29
C MET A 746 11.70 -16.10 7.21
N TYR A 747 11.23 -15.64 8.37
CA TYR A 747 12.05 -14.91 9.36
C TYR A 747 12.88 -15.82 10.27
N THR A 748 12.69 -17.14 10.20
CA THR A 748 13.42 -18.09 11.06
C THR A 748 14.76 -18.50 10.46
N ILE A 749 14.93 -18.35 9.14
CA ILE A 749 16.03 -18.91 8.36
C ILE A 749 17.24 -17.96 8.19
N HIS A 750 17.43 -17.01 9.11
CA HIS A 750 18.54 -16.05 9.06
C HIS A 750 19.72 -16.42 9.98
N THR A 751 20.90 -15.89 9.63
CA THR A 751 22.17 -16.07 10.37
C THR A 751 22.15 -15.44 11.76
N ASP A 752 21.30 -14.44 11.99
CA ASP A 752 21.11 -13.75 13.26
C ASP A 752 19.63 -13.42 13.54
N ASP A 753 19.39 -12.56 14.55
CA ASP A 753 18.06 -12.18 15.04
C ASP A 753 17.55 -10.84 14.46
N ARG A 754 18.12 -10.34 13.36
CA ARG A 754 17.73 -9.02 12.80
C ARG A 754 16.26 -8.89 12.42
N TYR A 755 15.58 -10.02 12.18
CA TYR A 755 14.15 -10.08 11.86
C TYR A 755 13.29 -10.62 13.01
N LYS A 756 13.79 -10.60 14.24
CA LYS A 756 13.06 -11.07 15.43
C LYS A 756 11.76 -10.30 15.63
N ASP A 757 11.76 -8.99 15.45
CA ASP A 757 10.53 -8.17 15.63
C ASP A 757 9.48 -8.47 14.55
N TRP A 758 9.90 -8.71 13.30
CA TRP A 758 9.01 -9.12 12.20
C TRP A 758 8.35 -10.47 12.51
N LEU A 759 9.15 -11.44 12.98
CA LEU A 759 8.66 -12.76 13.41
C LEU A 759 7.64 -12.64 14.55
N LEU A 760 7.97 -11.88 15.60
CA LEU A 760 7.11 -11.74 16.77
C LEU A 760 5.80 -11.02 16.44
N ASN A 761 5.84 -9.96 15.63
CA ASN A 761 4.64 -9.24 15.21
C ASN A 761 3.71 -10.12 14.37
N GLN A 762 4.23 -10.92 13.44
CA GLN A 762 3.42 -11.81 12.62
C GLN A 762 2.83 -12.97 13.45
N ILE A 763 3.55 -13.48 14.44
CA ILE A 763 3.02 -14.47 15.41
C ILE A 763 1.88 -13.85 16.23
N ARG A 764 2.09 -12.62 16.74
CA ARG A 764 1.08 -11.90 17.52
C ARG A 764 -0.18 -11.62 16.69
N PHE A 765 -0.02 -11.24 15.42
CA PHE A 765 -1.14 -11.08 14.48
C PHE A 765 -1.98 -12.37 14.38
N MET A 766 -1.34 -13.52 14.14
CA MET A 766 -2.05 -14.80 14.10
C MET A 766 -2.71 -15.13 15.45
N HIS A 767 -2.01 -14.95 16.56
CA HIS A 767 -2.54 -15.22 17.91
C HIS A 767 -3.75 -14.35 18.27
N ASP A 768 -3.68 -13.05 18.01
CA ASP A 768 -4.76 -12.12 18.31
C ASP A 768 -5.99 -12.38 17.41
N SER A 769 -5.79 -12.90 16.20
CA SER A 769 -6.90 -13.35 15.34
C SER A 769 -7.75 -14.45 16.01
N GLN A 770 -7.12 -15.39 16.73
CA GLN A 770 -7.81 -16.45 17.48
C GLN A 770 -8.58 -15.89 18.67
N THR A 771 -7.96 -14.98 19.41
CA THR A 771 -8.57 -14.36 20.61
C THR A 771 -9.80 -13.53 20.22
N ASN A 772 -9.73 -12.81 19.10
CA ASN A 772 -10.86 -12.05 18.58
C ASN A 772 -11.94 -12.96 18.00
N TYR A 773 -11.58 -14.05 17.30
CA TYR A 773 -12.56 -15.03 16.84
C TYR A 773 -13.32 -15.68 18.00
N GLN A 774 -12.63 -16.02 19.09
CA GLN A 774 -13.27 -16.52 20.31
C GLN A 774 -14.27 -15.50 20.88
N THR A 775 -13.93 -14.22 20.86
CA THR A 775 -14.83 -13.16 21.34
C THR A 775 -16.07 -13.02 20.46
N GLN A 776 -15.92 -13.14 19.14
CA GLN A 776 -17.02 -12.96 18.17
C GLN A 776 -17.90 -14.22 18.00
N ILE A 777 -17.32 -15.42 18.09
CA ILE A 777 -17.96 -16.70 17.73
C ILE A 777 -18.10 -17.65 18.93
N GLY A 778 -17.29 -17.47 19.98
CA GLY A 778 -17.26 -18.35 21.15
C GLY A 778 -16.47 -19.65 20.97
N GLU A 779 -15.59 -19.73 19.97
CA GLU A 779 -14.71 -20.88 19.70
C GLU A 779 -13.24 -20.43 19.75
N LEU A 780 -12.40 -21.12 20.53
CA LEU A 780 -10.96 -20.87 20.59
C LEU A 780 -10.21 -21.94 19.78
N GLY A 781 -9.54 -21.52 18.72
CA GLY A 781 -8.84 -22.38 17.78
C GLY A 781 -8.83 -21.76 16.39
N PRO A 782 -9.99 -21.52 15.75
CA PRO A 782 -10.07 -20.72 14.54
C PRO A 782 -9.74 -19.25 14.76
N GLY A 783 -9.31 -18.56 13.70
CA GLY A 783 -8.96 -17.14 13.72
C GLY A 783 -9.92 -16.27 12.91
N CYS A 784 -9.92 -14.97 13.15
CA CYS A 784 -10.59 -13.99 12.28
C CYS A 784 -10.01 -14.04 10.86
N ALA A 785 -10.81 -13.62 9.89
CA ALA A 785 -10.52 -13.75 8.47
C ALA A 785 -9.51 -12.69 7.98
N ALA A 786 -9.65 -11.45 8.47
CA ALA A 786 -8.78 -10.34 8.13
C ALA A 786 -8.69 -9.32 9.29
N TYR A 787 -7.70 -8.41 9.20
CA TYR A 787 -7.59 -7.25 10.07
C TYR A 787 -7.76 -5.95 9.27
N ILE A 788 -8.55 -5.02 9.79
CA ILE A 788 -8.81 -3.73 9.15
C ILE A 788 -7.79 -2.73 9.70
N TRP A 789 -6.72 -2.47 8.96
CA TRP A 789 -5.73 -1.46 9.34
C TRP A 789 -6.31 -0.04 9.36
N ASN A 790 -5.78 0.81 10.25
CA ASN A 790 -6.03 2.26 10.23
C ASN A 790 -5.32 2.93 9.04
N ARG A 791 -5.85 2.67 7.85
CA ARG A 791 -5.37 3.11 6.54
C ARG A 791 -6.54 3.31 5.58
N TRP A 792 -6.41 4.31 4.71
CA TRP A 792 -7.48 4.78 3.81
C TRP A 792 -8.04 3.69 2.89
N ASP A 793 -7.22 2.75 2.43
CA ASP A 793 -7.60 1.67 1.51
C ASP A 793 -8.35 0.52 2.20
N ASN A 794 -8.45 0.56 3.54
CA ASN A 794 -9.08 -0.48 4.36
C ASN A 794 -10.41 -0.05 5.02
N TYR A 795 -10.70 1.25 5.09
CA TYR A 795 -11.89 1.76 5.78
C TYR A 795 -13.23 1.29 5.19
N SER A 796 -13.25 0.87 3.92
CA SER A 796 -14.45 0.30 3.28
C SER A 796 -14.86 -1.06 3.86
N TYR A 797 -13.95 -1.78 4.53
CA TYR A 797 -14.19 -3.11 5.10
C TYR A 797 -14.70 -3.07 6.55
N GLY A 798 -14.68 -1.90 7.20
CA GLY A 798 -15.22 -1.70 8.54
C GLY A 798 -14.40 -0.72 9.40
N PRO A 799 -14.63 -0.70 10.72
CA PRO A 799 -13.90 0.19 11.63
C PRO A 799 -12.39 -0.10 11.64
N ALA A 800 -11.59 0.96 11.59
CA ALA A 800 -10.14 0.88 11.71
C ALA A 800 -9.71 0.18 13.00
N ASP A 801 -8.58 -0.54 12.92
CA ASP A 801 -7.96 -1.31 14.01
C ASP A 801 -8.87 -2.36 14.64
N THR A 802 -9.62 -3.07 13.79
CA THR A 802 -10.51 -4.17 14.23
C THR A 802 -10.33 -5.44 13.42
N TRP A 803 -10.70 -6.56 14.03
CA TRP A 803 -10.74 -7.88 13.38
C TRP A 803 -12.10 -8.13 12.74
N THR A 804 -12.09 -8.69 11.53
CA THR A 804 -13.30 -9.11 10.81
C THR A 804 -13.28 -10.61 10.54
N THR A 805 -14.45 -11.24 10.56
CA THR A 805 -14.64 -12.64 10.14
C THR A 805 -14.97 -12.77 8.64
N PHE A 806 -14.77 -11.69 7.89
CA PHE A 806 -15.04 -11.55 6.47
C PHE A 806 -13.82 -10.98 5.72
N HIS A 807 -13.64 -11.32 4.43
CA HIS A 807 -12.56 -10.75 3.62
C HIS A 807 -13.06 -9.64 2.67
N TRP A 808 -13.76 -9.98 1.58
CA TRP A 808 -14.29 -9.06 0.57
C TRP A 808 -15.47 -9.72 -0.18
N GLY A 809 -16.26 -8.94 -0.93
CA GLY A 809 -17.36 -9.46 -1.75
C GLY A 809 -18.71 -9.61 -1.04
N ASP A 810 -19.35 -10.77 -1.20
CA ASP A 810 -20.75 -11.08 -0.85
C ASP A 810 -21.00 -11.34 0.65
N GLY A 811 -19.97 -11.27 1.47
CA GLY A 811 -20.08 -11.51 2.91
C GLY A 811 -19.55 -12.86 3.40
N HIS A 812 -18.85 -13.66 2.59
CA HIS A 812 -18.29 -14.96 3.01
C HIS A 812 -16.75 -15.03 3.00
N PRO A 813 -16.08 -15.49 4.08
CA PRO A 813 -14.64 -15.75 4.05
C PRO A 813 -14.35 -17.04 3.27
N TRP A 814 -13.18 -17.09 2.61
CA TRP A 814 -12.71 -18.34 2.00
C TRP A 814 -12.13 -19.27 3.07
N ALA A 815 -12.82 -20.38 3.32
CA ALA A 815 -12.52 -21.35 4.39
C ALA A 815 -11.07 -21.89 4.36
N GLY A 816 -10.46 -21.97 3.17
CA GLY A 816 -9.10 -22.49 2.98
C GLY A 816 -7.99 -21.67 3.66
N TYR A 817 -8.22 -20.41 4.03
CA TYR A 817 -7.22 -19.61 4.76
C TYR A 817 -7.02 -20.05 6.20
N GLN A 818 -8.02 -20.65 6.83
CA GLN A 818 -7.93 -21.18 8.20
C GLN A 818 -6.85 -22.27 8.33
N PRO A 819 -6.90 -23.36 7.52
CA PRO A 819 -5.87 -24.39 7.57
C PRO A 819 -4.49 -23.91 7.14
N ARG A 820 -4.41 -22.93 6.22
CA ARG A 820 -3.13 -22.34 5.81
C ARG A 820 -2.45 -21.64 6.98
N ALA A 821 -3.19 -20.85 7.76
CA ALA A 821 -2.66 -20.17 8.95
C ALA A 821 -2.14 -21.18 10.00
N TYR A 822 -2.90 -22.25 10.27
CA TYR A 822 -2.48 -23.31 11.18
C TYR A 822 -1.18 -24.00 10.70
N ASN A 823 -1.14 -24.41 9.43
CA ASN A 823 0.03 -25.07 8.85
C ASN A 823 1.27 -24.16 8.83
N ALA A 824 1.11 -22.88 8.48
CA ALA A 824 2.19 -21.91 8.45
C ALA A 824 2.81 -21.68 9.84
N ALA A 825 1.97 -21.54 10.88
CA ALA A 825 2.42 -21.42 12.26
C ALA A 825 3.14 -22.70 12.74
N ALA A 826 2.59 -23.89 12.45
CA ALA A 826 3.22 -25.16 12.80
C ALA A 826 4.56 -25.36 12.08
N ARG A 827 4.66 -24.97 10.80
CA ARG A 827 5.90 -24.97 10.01
C ARG A 827 6.97 -24.07 10.62
N CYS A 828 6.58 -22.86 11.07
CA CYS A 828 7.46 -21.92 11.77
C CYS A 828 7.98 -22.52 13.08
N TRP A 829 7.09 -23.10 13.90
CA TRP A 829 7.47 -23.73 15.16
C TRP A 829 8.46 -24.88 14.92
N TYR A 830 8.17 -25.74 13.95
CA TYR A 830 9.07 -26.82 13.56
C TYR A 830 10.47 -26.31 13.17
N GLU A 831 10.56 -25.26 12.34
CA GLU A 831 11.86 -24.71 11.91
C GLU A 831 12.67 -24.16 13.09
N LEU A 832 12.03 -23.42 14.00
CA LEU A 832 12.69 -22.88 15.19
C LEU A 832 13.29 -24.01 16.06
N VAL A 833 12.55 -25.10 16.25
CA VAL A 833 12.98 -26.25 17.05
C VAL A 833 14.19 -26.94 16.44
N VAL A 834 14.15 -27.27 15.14
CA VAL A 834 15.29 -27.97 14.50
C VAL A 834 16.54 -27.10 14.42
N ARG A 835 16.37 -25.77 14.38
CA ARG A 835 17.47 -24.81 14.46
C ARG A 835 18.01 -24.59 15.87
N GLY A 836 17.32 -25.08 16.90
CA GLY A 836 17.64 -24.76 18.29
C GLY A 836 17.46 -23.28 18.65
N LYS A 837 16.60 -22.55 17.93
CA LYS A 837 16.24 -21.15 18.23
C LYS A 837 15.15 -21.10 19.30
N GLU A 838 15.07 -19.96 19.99
CA GLU A 838 13.99 -19.70 20.96
C GLU A 838 12.62 -19.77 20.25
N VAL A 839 11.70 -20.56 20.82
CA VAL A 839 10.32 -20.65 20.32
C VAL A 839 9.45 -19.67 21.08
N PRO A 840 8.81 -18.69 20.42
CA PRO A 840 7.90 -17.75 21.07
C PRO A 840 6.73 -18.49 21.75
N PRO A 841 6.41 -18.20 23.02
CA PRO A 841 5.32 -18.87 23.73
C PRO A 841 3.96 -18.71 23.05
N GLU A 842 3.68 -17.54 22.48
CA GLU A 842 2.42 -17.26 21.76
C GLU A 842 2.24 -18.16 20.52
N LEU A 843 3.34 -18.51 19.84
CA LEU A 843 3.29 -19.44 18.70
C LEU A 843 2.86 -20.84 19.14
N VAL A 844 3.41 -21.33 20.26
CA VAL A 844 3.03 -22.62 20.84
C VAL A 844 1.56 -22.61 21.23
N VAL A 845 1.11 -21.56 21.93
CA VAL A 845 -0.29 -21.40 22.33
C VAL A 845 -1.22 -21.38 21.11
N TYR A 846 -0.89 -20.62 20.06
CA TYR A 846 -1.67 -20.55 18.83
C TYR A 846 -1.85 -21.93 18.16
N VAL A 847 -0.75 -22.66 17.98
CA VAL A 847 -0.77 -24.00 17.35
C VAL A 847 -1.48 -25.02 18.24
N GLU A 848 -1.27 -24.98 19.55
CA GLU A 848 -1.96 -25.88 20.48
C GLU A 848 -3.46 -25.61 20.59
N ASN A 849 -3.90 -24.36 20.53
CA ASN A 849 -5.33 -24.01 20.51
C ASN A 849 -6.01 -24.62 19.29
N TRP A 850 -5.39 -24.49 18.10
CA TRP A 850 -5.85 -25.17 16.90
C TRP A 850 -5.93 -26.69 17.08
N ALA A 851 -4.86 -27.32 17.57
CA ALA A 851 -4.82 -28.77 17.77
C ALA A 851 -5.92 -29.25 18.72
N LYS A 852 -6.08 -28.59 19.88
CA LYS A 852 -7.13 -28.90 20.87
C LYS A 852 -8.53 -28.75 20.25
N TRP A 853 -8.74 -27.67 19.49
CA TRP A 853 -10.01 -27.41 18.82
C TRP A 853 -10.32 -28.46 17.75
N LEU A 854 -9.34 -28.85 16.92
CA LEU A 854 -9.49 -29.87 15.90
C LEU A 854 -9.84 -31.24 16.49
N VAL A 855 -9.20 -31.64 17.61
CA VAL A 855 -9.59 -32.87 18.32
C VAL A 855 -11.04 -32.80 18.78
N GLY A 856 -11.45 -31.67 19.38
CA GLY A 856 -12.84 -31.45 19.78
C GLY A 856 -13.82 -31.39 18.60
N PHE A 857 -13.38 -30.91 17.44
CA PHE A 857 -14.18 -30.89 16.21
C PHE A 857 -14.46 -32.32 15.72
N LEU A 858 -13.43 -33.17 15.68
CA LEU A 858 -13.58 -34.59 15.32
C LEU A 858 -14.57 -35.32 16.25
N ASP A 859 -14.62 -34.96 17.53
CA ASP A 859 -15.60 -35.51 18.47
C ASP A 859 -17.04 -35.06 18.16
N ARG A 860 -17.22 -33.84 17.62
CA ARG A 860 -18.54 -33.29 17.27
C ARG A 860 -19.08 -33.80 15.93
N PHE A 861 -18.20 -34.09 14.98
CA PHE A 861 -18.57 -34.37 13.58
C PHE A 861 -18.12 -35.76 13.10
N ASP A 862 -18.22 -36.77 13.97
CA ASP A 862 -17.96 -38.18 13.65
C ASP A 862 -16.61 -38.43 12.93
N ASN A 863 -15.54 -37.79 13.43
CA ASN A 863 -14.18 -37.84 12.88
C ASN A 863 -13.97 -37.19 11.51
N HIS A 864 -14.89 -36.35 11.02
CA HIS A 864 -14.65 -35.53 9.84
C HIS A 864 -13.85 -34.27 10.18
N THR A 865 -12.95 -33.89 9.28
CA THR A 865 -12.20 -32.64 9.39
C THR A 865 -13.06 -31.43 8.99
N PRO A 866 -12.79 -30.23 9.52
CA PRO A 866 -13.57 -29.04 9.20
C PRO A 866 -13.35 -28.60 7.74
N ASN A 867 -14.46 -28.27 7.06
CA ASN A 867 -14.49 -27.78 5.68
C ASN A 867 -15.20 -26.43 5.51
N GLU A 868 -15.97 -25.96 6.50
CA GLU A 868 -16.71 -24.69 6.39
C GLU A 868 -16.55 -23.79 7.62
N PHE A 869 -16.28 -22.51 7.37
CA PHE A 869 -16.03 -21.47 8.38
C PHE A 869 -16.88 -20.23 8.08
N PRO A 870 -18.14 -20.17 8.55
CA PRO A 870 -19.05 -19.08 8.22
C PRO A 870 -18.69 -17.77 8.96
N THR A 871 -19.28 -16.66 8.51
CA THR A 871 -19.16 -15.35 9.18
C THR A 871 -19.83 -15.32 10.55
N ALA A 872 -19.38 -14.41 11.41
CA ALA A 872 -19.97 -14.20 12.72
C ALA A 872 -21.47 -13.90 12.64
N PRO A 873 -22.31 -14.49 13.52
CA PRO A 873 -21.95 -15.27 14.72
C PRO A 873 -21.94 -16.80 14.52
N ASN A 874 -21.96 -17.29 13.27
CA ASN A 874 -22.10 -18.73 13.00
C ASN A 874 -20.81 -19.49 13.31
N LYS A 875 -20.96 -20.71 13.83
CA LYS A 875 -19.82 -21.56 14.21
C LYS A 875 -19.35 -22.42 13.03
N PRO A 876 -18.07 -22.83 12.99
CA PRO A 876 -17.58 -23.78 12.01
C PRO A 876 -18.35 -25.10 12.08
N VAL A 877 -18.65 -25.65 10.90
CA VAL A 877 -19.42 -26.89 10.74
C VAL A 877 -18.73 -27.80 9.74
N TRP A 878 -19.09 -29.07 9.80
CA TRP A 878 -18.82 -29.99 8.70
C TRP A 878 -20.04 -30.01 7.79
N VAL A 879 -19.83 -29.75 6.50
CA VAL A 879 -20.86 -29.80 5.46
C VAL A 879 -20.71 -31.11 4.68
N GLU A 880 -21.78 -31.91 4.67
CA GLU A 880 -21.82 -33.16 3.92
C GLU A 880 -21.70 -32.89 2.40
N ASN A 881 -20.88 -33.68 1.71
CA ASN A 881 -20.58 -33.55 0.27
C ASN A 881 -19.77 -32.30 -0.14
N ASP A 882 -19.18 -31.58 0.80
CA ASP A 882 -18.29 -30.43 0.52
C ASP A 882 -16.83 -30.75 0.88
N PHE A 883 -16.34 -31.92 0.46
CA PHE A 883 -14.98 -32.32 0.77
C PHE A 883 -13.96 -31.50 -0.03
N THR A 884 -13.11 -30.77 0.67
CA THR A 884 -12.03 -29.94 0.12
C THR A 884 -10.67 -30.54 0.48
N ALA A 885 -10.07 -31.30 -0.45
CA ALA A 885 -8.85 -32.07 -0.17
C ALA A 885 -7.68 -31.25 0.35
N HIS A 886 -7.54 -30.02 -0.14
CA HIS A 886 -6.47 -29.10 0.26
C HIS A 886 -6.56 -28.72 1.75
N MET A 887 -7.77 -28.46 2.28
CA MET A 887 -8.00 -28.18 3.70
C MET A 887 -7.65 -29.39 4.56
N CYS A 888 -8.18 -30.55 4.20
CA CYS A 888 -7.87 -31.81 4.89
C CYS A 888 -6.36 -32.09 4.91
N ALA A 889 -5.68 -31.90 3.79
CA ALA A 889 -4.24 -32.04 3.68
C ALA A 889 -3.47 -31.08 4.61
N LEU A 890 -3.86 -29.81 4.67
CA LEU A 890 -3.25 -28.83 5.55
C LEU A 890 -3.44 -29.16 7.04
N TRP A 891 -4.59 -29.70 7.46
CA TRP A 891 -4.80 -30.17 8.84
C TRP A 891 -3.81 -31.28 9.22
N ILE A 892 -3.56 -32.21 8.30
CA ILE A 892 -2.57 -33.28 8.45
C ILE A 892 -1.16 -32.69 8.52
N ALA A 893 -0.80 -31.80 7.59
CA ALA A 893 0.53 -31.18 7.51
C ALA A 893 0.87 -30.37 8.77
N GLY A 894 -0.05 -29.49 9.21
CA GLY A 894 0.12 -28.71 10.44
C GLY A 894 0.25 -29.59 11.68
N SER A 895 -0.55 -30.67 11.78
CA SER A 895 -0.47 -31.62 12.88
C SER A 895 0.85 -32.41 12.89
N ALA A 896 1.36 -32.78 11.71
CA ALA A 896 2.64 -33.48 11.58
C ALA A 896 3.81 -32.56 11.97
N TYR A 897 3.81 -31.31 11.51
CA TYR A 897 4.80 -30.33 11.93
C TYR A 897 4.76 -30.07 13.44
N ALA A 898 3.57 -29.82 14.00
CA ALA A 898 3.40 -29.60 15.43
C ALA A 898 3.90 -30.81 16.25
N ALA A 899 3.56 -32.03 15.85
CA ALA A 899 4.01 -33.24 16.52
C ALA A 899 5.54 -33.43 16.43
N MET A 900 6.14 -33.16 15.26
CA MET A 900 7.60 -33.21 15.10
C MET A 900 8.31 -32.10 15.88
N ALA A 901 7.69 -30.92 16.02
CA ALA A 901 8.19 -29.81 16.84
C ALA A 901 8.08 -30.06 18.36
N GLY A 902 7.39 -31.13 18.78
CA GLY A 902 7.26 -31.51 20.18
C GLY A 902 5.95 -31.07 20.85
N CYS A 903 4.91 -30.76 20.08
CA CYS A 903 3.57 -30.50 20.62
C CYS A 903 3.05 -31.68 21.45
N THR A 904 2.50 -31.37 22.62
CA THR A 904 2.06 -32.38 23.60
C THR A 904 0.55 -32.55 23.66
N VAL A 905 -0.20 -31.93 22.76
CA VAL A 905 -1.66 -32.05 22.69
C VAL A 905 -2.06 -33.50 22.36
N ASP A 906 -2.81 -34.12 23.27
CA ASP A 906 -3.37 -35.44 23.07
C ASP A 906 -4.34 -35.42 21.86
N GLY A 907 -4.13 -36.32 20.90
CA GLY A 907 -5.01 -36.49 19.74
C GLY A 907 -4.46 -36.03 18.39
N LEU A 908 -3.24 -35.50 18.30
CA LEU A 908 -2.58 -35.16 17.02
C LEU A 908 -2.54 -36.34 16.05
N ASP A 909 -2.19 -37.54 16.56
CA ASP A 909 -2.21 -38.79 15.79
C ASP A 909 -3.59 -39.07 15.18
N ARG A 910 -4.67 -38.77 15.92
CA ARG A 910 -6.05 -38.97 15.47
C ARG A 910 -6.42 -37.96 14.39
N ILE A 911 -6.03 -36.69 14.51
CA ILE A 911 -6.25 -35.70 13.44
C ILE A 911 -5.60 -36.18 12.14
N MET A 912 -4.33 -36.59 12.20
CA MET A 912 -3.61 -37.08 11.04
C MET A 912 -4.22 -38.35 10.44
N ASP A 913 -4.57 -39.34 11.28
CA ASP A 913 -5.10 -40.62 10.81
C ASP A 913 -6.52 -40.48 10.25
N MET A 914 -7.36 -39.63 10.85
CA MET A 914 -8.72 -39.37 10.34
C MET A 914 -8.69 -38.50 9.09
N GLY A 915 -7.83 -37.48 9.02
CA GLY A 915 -7.62 -36.74 7.78
C GLY A 915 -7.09 -37.64 6.66
N MET A 916 -6.12 -38.51 6.93
CA MET A 916 -5.61 -39.45 5.91
C MET A 916 -6.68 -40.45 5.48
N LYS A 917 -7.55 -40.88 6.40
CA LYS A 917 -8.72 -41.70 6.07
C LYS A 917 -9.67 -40.93 5.14
N GLU A 918 -10.05 -39.72 5.50
CA GLU A 918 -10.96 -38.86 4.74
C GLU A 918 -10.42 -38.54 3.33
N MET A 919 -9.12 -38.27 3.21
CA MET A 919 -8.43 -38.15 1.92
C MET A 919 -8.59 -39.41 1.05
N GLY A 920 -8.56 -40.59 1.65
CA GLY A 920 -8.72 -41.83 0.90
C GLY A 920 -10.17 -42.23 0.64
N ASP A 921 -11.11 -41.92 1.54
CA ASP A 921 -12.54 -42.12 1.32
C ASP A 921 -13.05 -41.28 0.14
N ASN A 922 -12.48 -40.09 -0.06
CA ASN A 922 -12.80 -39.17 -1.16
C ASN A 922 -11.84 -39.28 -2.36
N PHE A 923 -11.01 -40.33 -2.40
CA PHE A 923 -10.09 -40.56 -3.52
C PHE A 923 -10.85 -41.15 -4.72
N THR A 924 -10.81 -40.46 -5.85
CA THR A 924 -11.64 -40.80 -7.01
C THR A 924 -11.09 -42.02 -7.74
N VAL A 925 -11.84 -43.12 -7.73
CA VAL A 925 -11.58 -44.32 -8.54
C VAL A 925 -12.88 -44.76 -9.20
N THR A 926 -13.01 -44.51 -10.51
CA THR A 926 -14.18 -44.91 -11.29
C THR A 926 -14.12 -46.39 -11.69
N ASP A 927 -15.26 -46.91 -12.14
CA ASP A 927 -15.39 -48.26 -12.70
C ASP A 927 -14.71 -48.43 -14.07
N ILE A 928 -14.28 -47.33 -14.71
CA ILE A 928 -13.59 -47.32 -15.99
C ILE A 928 -12.06 -47.31 -15.75
N PRO A 929 -11.34 -48.42 -16.03
CA PRO A 929 -9.90 -48.46 -15.84
C PRO A 929 -9.18 -47.42 -16.69
N GLY A 930 -8.23 -46.71 -16.09
CA GLY A 930 -7.43 -45.70 -16.79
C GLY A 930 -8.16 -44.39 -17.14
N LYS A 931 -9.42 -44.19 -16.69
CA LYS A 931 -10.12 -42.91 -16.86
C LYS A 931 -9.27 -41.75 -16.32
N ALA A 932 -9.25 -40.62 -17.04
CA ALA A 932 -8.32 -39.54 -16.76
C ALA A 932 -8.46 -39.00 -15.33
N ILE A 933 -9.68 -38.93 -14.79
CA ILE A 933 -9.97 -38.45 -13.43
C ILE A 933 -9.61 -39.44 -12.30
N ASN A 934 -9.34 -40.71 -12.62
CA ASN A 934 -8.94 -41.69 -11.60
C ASN A 934 -7.66 -41.23 -10.92
N GLY A 935 -7.64 -41.25 -9.59
CA GLY A 935 -6.53 -40.77 -8.76
C GLY A 935 -6.64 -39.31 -8.35
N ALA A 936 -7.69 -38.59 -8.71
CA ALA A 936 -7.93 -37.22 -8.25
C ALA A 936 -8.67 -37.17 -6.90
N TRP A 937 -8.62 -36.01 -6.25
CA TRP A 937 -9.66 -35.59 -5.30
C TRP A 937 -10.62 -34.67 -6.04
N SER A 938 -11.69 -35.26 -6.57
CA SER A 938 -12.59 -34.60 -7.51
C SER A 938 -13.92 -34.27 -6.83
N PRO A 939 -14.35 -33.00 -6.83
CA PRO A 939 -15.70 -32.63 -6.40
C PRO A 939 -16.77 -33.24 -7.32
N TRP A 940 -16.45 -33.42 -8.59
CA TRP A 940 -17.32 -34.08 -9.55
C TRP A 940 -16.56 -34.81 -10.64
N ALA A 941 -16.51 -36.13 -10.56
CA ALA A 941 -15.71 -36.97 -11.47
C ALA A 941 -16.29 -37.12 -12.89
N ASN A 942 -17.48 -36.57 -13.15
CA ASN A 942 -18.28 -36.69 -14.38
C ASN A 942 -18.24 -38.10 -15.04
N PRO A 943 -19.24 -38.97 -14.84
CA PRO A 943 -19.19 -40.33 -15.36
C PRO A 943 -19.26 -40.41 -16.89
N THR A 944 -19.84 -39.43 -17.59
CA THR A 944 -20.21 -39.52 -19.01
C THR A 944 -19.22 -38.85 -19.97
N THR A 945 -18.48 -37.85 -19.53
CA THR A 945 -17.43 -37.20 -20.34
C THR A 945 -16.09 -37.19 -19.61
N ASP A 946 -15.05 -36.70 -20.29
CA ASP A 946 -13.75 -36.48 -19.65
C ASP A 946 -13.63 -35.13 -18.93
N ASN A 947 -14.69 -34.30 -18.92
CA ASN A 947 -14.70 -32.98 -18.28
C ASN A 947 -15.01 -33.07 -16.76
N GLY A 948 -14.36 -34.01 -16.06
CA GLY A 948 -14.43 -34.13 -14.60
C GLY A 948 -13.63 -33.04 -13.90
N GLN A 949 -14.16 -32.53 -12.78
CA GLN A 949 -13.57 -31.42 -12.03
C GLN A 949 -12.38 -31.86 -11.19
N ALA A 950 -11.25 -31.19 -11.38
CA ALA A 950 -10.09 -31.26 -10.50
C ALA A 950 -9.41 -29.89 -10.45
N PHE A 951 -8.83 -29.55 -9.30
CA PHE A 951 -8.16 -28.29 -9.05
C PHE A 951 -6.66 -28.51 -8.82
N GLY A 952 -5.83 -27.70 -9.45
CA GLY A 952 -4.38 -27.88 -9.46
C GLY A 952 -3.74 -27.77 -8.09
N PHE A 953 -4.10 -26.72 -7.34
CA PHE A 953 -3.50 -26.42 -6.04
C PHE A 953 -3.75 -27.51 -4.97
N TYR A 954 -4.77 -28.36 -5.14
CA TYR A 954 -5.00 -29.52 -4.27
C TYR A 954 -3.80 -30.48 -4.29
N THR A 955 -3.16 -30.62 -5.46
CA THR A 955 -2.03 -31.53 -5.70
C THR A 955 -0.87 -31.25 -4.75
N GLY A 956 -0.42 -29.99 -4.69
CA GLY A 956 0.74 -29.60 -3.89
C GLY A 956 0.53 -29.78 -2.39
N GLU A 957 -0.63 -29.33 -1.88
CA GLU A 957 -0.95 -29.44 -0.47
C GLU A 957 -1.13 -30.91 -0.03
N ALA A 958 -1.80 -31.73 -0.85
CA ALA A 958 -1.97 -33.15 -0.59
C ALA A 958 -0.63 -33.90 -0.58
N MET A 959 0.26 -33.63 -1.54
CA MET A 959 1.58 -34.25 -1.59
C MET A 959 2.44 -33.84 -0.38
N ARG A 960 2.41 -32.57 0.03
CA ARG A 960 3.06 -32.11 1.26
C ARG A 960 2.55 -32.88 2.48
N ALA A 961 1.23 -32.97 2.63
CA ALA A 961 0.60 -33.65 3.74
C ALA A 961 0.97 -35.13 3.82
N ILE A 962 0.93 -35.83 2.69
CA ILE A 962 1.32 -37.25 2.63
C ILE A 962 2.80 -37.41 2.97
N GLY A 963 3.69 -36.58 2.40
CA GLY A 963 5.13 -36.64 2.71
C GLY A 963 5.42 -36.43 4.20
N LEU A 964 4.81 -35.43 4.82
CA LEU A 964 4.97 -35.15 6.25
C LEU A 964 4.36 -36.25 7.14
N TYR A 965 3.19 -36.78 6.75
CA TYR A 965 2.56 -37.91 7.42
C TYR A 965 3.48 -39.13 7.42
N LEU A 966 4.09 -39.46 6.28
CA LEU A 966 5.05 -40.57 6.14
C LEU A 966 6.26 -40.36 7.06
N LEU A 967 6.89 -39.18 7.02
CA LEU A 967 8.04 -38.84 7.86
C LEU A 967 7.72 -38.98 9.35
N TYR A 968 6.60 -38.40 9.78
CA TYR A 968 6.17 -38.49 11.17
C TYR A 968 5.83 -39.92 11.58
N LYS A 969 5.04 -40.66 10.80
CA LYS A 969 4.69 -42.05 11.14
C LYS A 969 5.92 -42.96 11.14
N GLU A 970 6.92 -42.68 10.31
CA GLU A 970 8.17 -43.43 10.27
C GLU A 970 9.10 -43.13 11.46
N HIS A 971 9.34 -41.84 11.75
CA HIS A 971 10.39 -41.41 12.67
C HIS A 971 9.89 -40.90 14.04
N GLY A 972 8.66 -40.37 14.10
CA GLY A 972 8.04 -39.85 15.31
C GLY A 972 8.38 -38.40 15.64
N ALA A 973 8.06 -37.98 16.86
CA ALA A 973 8.32 -36.63 17.36
C ALA A 973 9.83 -36.32 17.41
N GLY A 974 10.19 -35.04 17.20
CA GLY A 974 11.57 -34.56 17.22
C GLY A 974 12.41 -34.96 15.99
N HIS A 975 11.79 -35.51 14.94
CA HIS A 975 12.52 -35.86 13.73
C HIS A 975 12.90 -34.61 12.91
N ASP A 976 14.18 -34.47 12.62
CA ASP A 976 14.71 -33.48 11.67
C ASP A 976 14.66 -34.02 10.23
N ILE A 977 13.76 -33.46 9.42
CA ILE A 977 13.52 -33.82 8.01
C ILE A 977 14.71 -33.46 7.09
N TYR A 978 15.66 -32.62 7.54
CA TYR A 978 16.77 -32.13 6.72
C TYR A 978 18.05 -32.95 6.90
N ARG A 979 18.11 -33.80 7.93
CA ARG A 979 19.31 -34.55 8.34
C ARG A 979 20.02 -35.28 7.21
N ASP A 980 19.24 -35.81 6.27
CA ASP A 980 19.72 -36.65 5.17
C ASP A 980 19.61 -35.94 3.80
N LEU A 981 19.79 -34.61 3.76
CA LEU A 981 19.81 -33.79 2.55
C LEU A 981 21.24 -33.29 2.22
N ALA A 982 21.41 -32.65 1.06
CA ALA A 982 22.71 -32.12 0.64
C ALA A 982 23.25 -31.04 1.60
N ILE A 983 22.36 -30.21 2.15
CA ILE A 983 22.69 -29.21 3.17
C ILE A 983 21.93 -29.54 4.46
N PRO A 984 22.43 -30.44 5.31
CA PRO A 984 21.77 -30.83 6.55
C PRO A 984 21.99 -29.80 7.67
N ASP A 985 23.09 -29.05 7.63
CA ASP A 985 23.48 -28.12 8.69
C ASP A 985 22.68 -26.82 8.63
N HIS A 986 21.94 -26.51 9.69
CA HIS A 986 21.07 -25.34 9.77
C HIS A 986 21.83 -24.00 9.75
N THR A 987 23.09 -23.97 10.19
CA THR A 987 23.90 -22.75 10.17
C THR A 987 24.27 -22.38 8.73
N THR A 988 24.67 -23.37 7.93
CA THR A 988 24.95 -23.19 6.50
C THR A 988 23.69 -22.91 5.68
N ALA A 989 22.55 -23.49 6.08
CA ALA A 989 21.27 -23.28 5.43
C ALA A 989 20.58 -21.99 5.88
N SER A 990 21.28 -20.85 5.91
CA SER A 990 20.76 -19.57 6.41
C SER A 990 20.95 -18.41 5.43
N LEU A 991 20.09 -17.40 5.56
CA LEU A 991 20.12 -16.14 4.83
C LEU A 991 20.89 -15.07 5.59
N ASP A 992 21.69 -14.30 4.86
CA ASP A 992 22.38 -13.11 5.37
C ASP A 992 22.08 -11.94 4.42
N ILE A 993 20.85 -11.46 4.51
CA ILE A 993 20.32 -10.41 3.65
C ILE A 993 19.92 -9.26 4.57
N THR A 994 20.25 -8.04 4.17
CA THR A 994 19.79 -6.81 4.81
C THR A 994 19.07 -6.01 3.75
N PHE A 995 17.80 -5.72 4.01
CA PHE A 995 17.08 -4.74 3.21
C PHE A 995 17.30 -3.37 3.82
N THR A 996 17.77 -2.44 3.00
CA THR A 996 17.82 -1.02 3.34
C THR A 996 16.78 -0.34 2.46
N ILE A 997 15.87 0.43 3.06
CA ILE A 997 14.94 1.27 2.29
C ILE A 997 15.81 2.17 1.42
N PRO A 998 15.78 2.03 0.07
CA PRO A 998 16.58 2.88 -0.78
C PRO A 998 16.19 4.32 -0.50
N ASP A 999 17.16 5.19 -0.24
CA ASP A 999 16.94 6.60 -0.54
C ASP A 999 16.67 6.65 -2.04
N ASP A 1000 15.50 7.14 -2.47
CA ASP A 1000 15.30 7.48 -3.88
C ASP A 1000 16.46 8.44 -4.21
N PRO A 1001 17.47 8.02 -5.00
CA PRO A 1001 18.57 8.91 -5.26
C PRO A 1001 18.00 10.14 -5.96
N LEU A 1002 18.57 11.32 -5.68
CA LEU A 1002 18.50 12.42 -6.63
C LEU A 1002 19.07 11.82 -7.93
N GLU A 1003 18.21 11.38 -8.85
CA GLU A 1003 18.67 10.82 -10.13
C GLU A 1003 19.37 11.94 -10.89
N THR A 1004 20.65 12.15 -10.61
CA THR A 1004 21.55 12.95 -11.43
C THR A 1004 22.03 12.02 -12.53
N ASN A 1005 21.24 11.95 -13.61
CA ASN A 1005 21.66 11.92 -15.01
C ASN A 1005 20.49 11.51 -15.93
#